data_AF-A0A8C0XI21-F1
#
_entry.id   AF-A0A8C0XI21-F1
#
_cell.length_a   1.000
_cell.length_b   1.000
_cell.length_c   1.000
_cell.angle_alpha   90.00
_cell.angle_beta   90.00
_cell.angle_gamma   90.00
#
_symmetry.space_group_name_H-M   'P 1'
#
loop_
_entity.id
_entity.type
_entity.pdbx_description
1 polymer ?
#
loop_
_entity_poly.entity_id
_entity_poly.type
_entity_poly.pdbx_seq_one_letter_code
_entity_poly.pdbx_strand_id
1 'polypeptide(L)'
;MAAEALAAEAVASRLERQEEDIRWLWAEVQRLRDEQLKAPDACQAEGPCLSREVAQLRAENRDLRHRLYRLRLCLAEELTFIVSFIFQPPSSQSQEKDTKKKKLKESEPESEVKQPNFIKGRLKLFETLKKDHQLLLATCEKENTGSVITVRMAGGKTVQGQVWKTTPYHVAVRSEVAENTVIAKVNGELWDLDRPLEGDSTLELLMFNNEEAQAVYWHSSAHILGEAMELYYGGHLCYGPPIENGFYYDMFIENRAVSSTELSALENICKTIIKEKQPFERLEVSKETLLEMFKYNKFKCRILKEKVNTPTTTIYRCGPLIDLCKGPHVRHTGKIKAIKIFKNSSTYWEGNPEMETLQRIYGISFPDNKMMKTWEKFQEEAKNRDHRKIGKEQELFFFHDLSPGSCFFLPRGAFIYNTLMDFIREEYHKRNFTEVLSPNMYSSRLWEASGHWQHYSENMFTFDIEKDTFALKPMNCPGHCLMFAHRPRSWREMPIRFADFGVLHRNELSGTLSGLTRVRRFQQDDAHIFCTVDQIEEEIKGCLQFLQSVYSTFGFSFQLNLSTRPANFLGEMEMWEEAEKQLQNSLMEFGKPWKMNPGDGAFYGPKIDIKIKDAIGRYHQCATIQLDFQLPIRFNLTYVSKDGDDKKRPVIIHRAVLGSVERMIAILSENYGGKWPFWLSPRQVMVIPVGPTCEKYALQVSNEFFEEGFMADVDLDESCTLNKKIRNAQLAQYNFILGTLSFLWRPVL
;
A
#
# COMPACT_ATOMS: atom_id res chain seq x y z
N MET A 1 -12.83 16.28 -48.43
CA MET A 1 -12.68 15.63 -49.75
C MET A 1 -11.34 15.97 -50.42
N ALA A 2 -11.13 17.17 -51.01
CA ALA A 2 -9.87 17.45 -51.75
C ALA A 2 -8.60 17.53 -50.88
N ALA A 3 -8.68 18.10 -49.68
CA ALA A 3 -7.55 18.17 -48.74
C ALA A 3 -7.21 16.80 -48.10
N GLU A 4 -8.22 15.95 -47.91
CA GLU A 4 -8.06 14.59 -47.38
C GLU A 4 -7.45 13.65 -48.43
N ALA A 5 -7.81 13.82 -49.70
CA ALA A 5 -7.20 13.08 -50.81
C ALA A 5 -5.71 13.43 -50.98
N LEU A 6 -5.36 14.73 -50.91
CA LEU A 6 -3.95 15.18 -50.96
C LEU A 6 -3.13 14.70 -49.76
N ALA A 7 -3.74 14.64 -48.56
CA ALA A 7 -3.08 14.11 -47.37
C ALA A 7 -2.84 12.59 -47.48
N ALA A 8 -3.82 11.84 -47.99
CA ALA A 8 -3.68 10.40 -48.23
C ALA A 8 -2.61 10.08 -49.28
N GLU A 9 -2.54 10.86 -50.36
CA GLU A 9 -1.53 10.72 -51.41
C GLU A 9 -0.12 11.06 -50.92
N ALA A 10 0.02 12.09 -50.08
CA ALA A 10 1.29 12.45 -49.44
C ALA A 10 1.77 11.40 -48.42
N VAL A 11 0.86 10.70 -47.74
CA VAL A 11 1.20 9.59 -46.84
C VAL A 11 1.58 8.35 -47.65
N ALA A 12 0.84 8.03 -48.72
CA ALA A 12 1.15 6.91 -49.61
C ALA A 12 2.55 7.04 -50.25
N SER A 13 2.91 8.23 -50.75
CA SER A 13 4.24 8.49 -51.32
C SER A 13 5.37 8.37 -50.29
N ARG A 14 5.11 8.73 -49.02
CA ARG A 14 6.08 8.59 -47.92
C ARG A 14 6.30 7.13 -47.54
N LEU A 15 5.22 6.33 -47.50
CA LEU A 15 5.28 4.89 -47.27
C LEU A 15 6.07 4.18 -48.38
N GLU A 16 5.84 4.54 -49.64
CA GLU A 16 6.58 3.98 -50.78
C GLU A 16 8.09 4.27 -50.67
N ARG A 17 8.45 5.50 -50.27
CA ARG A 17 9.85 5.88 -50.00
C ARG A 17 10.48 5.07 -48.86
N GLN A 18 9.74 4.87 -47.76
CA GLN A 18 10.20 4.09 -46.61
C GLN A 18 10.39 2.60 -46.99
N GLU A 19 9.54 2.04 -47.85
CA GLU A 19 9.72 0.68 -48.37
C GLU A 19 10.97 0.54 -49.24
N GLU A 20 11.28 1.53 -50.08
CA GLU A 20 12.53 1.55 -50.87
C GLU A 20 13.77 1.58 -49.98
N ASP A 21 13.78 2.43 -48.95
CA ASP A 21 14.89 2.52 -47.99
C ASP A 21 15.09 1.21 -47.23
N ILE A 22 14.00 0.52 -46.84
CA ILE A 22 14.03 -0.81 -46.21
C ILE A 22 14.64 -1.85 -47.16
N ARG A 23 14.28 -1.84 -48.45
CA ARG A 23 14.86 -2.76 -49.45
C ARG A 23 16.35 -2.52 -49.64
N TRP A 24 16.77 -1.26 -49.71
CA TRP A 24 18.18 -0.89 -49.86
C TRP A 24 19.02 -1.31 -48.65
N LEU A 25 18.57 -0.98 -47.43
CA LEU A 25 19.26 -1.36 -46.19
C LEU A 25 19.36 -2.88 -46.03
N TRP A 26 18.32 -3.62 -46.43
CA TRP A 26 18.34 -5.07 -46.40
C TRP A 26 19.37 -5.67 -47.37
N ALA A 27 19.46 -5.12 -48.59
CA ALA A 27 20.47 -5.53 -49.56
C ALA A 27 21.91 -5.24 -49.06
N GLU A 28 22.13 -4.10 -48.41
CA GLU A 28 23.42 -3.74 -47.85
C GLU A 28 23.82 -4.65 -46.66
N VAL A 29 22.87 -5.01 -45.80
CA VAL A 29 23.09 -5.98 -44.72
C VAL A 29 23.44 -7.37 -45.28
N GLN A 30 22.83 -7.78 -46.39
CA GLN A 30 23.20 -9.03 -47.07
C GLN A 30 24.61 -8.96 -47.67
N ARG A 31 24.95 -7.86 -48.36
CA ARG A 31 26.29 -7.63 -48.92
C ARG A 31 27.39 -7.75 -47.86
N LEU A 32 27.20 -7.07 -46.71
CA LEU A 32 28.14 -7.11 -45.59
C LEU A 32 28.25 -8.51 -44.96
N ARG A 33 27.16 -9.27 -44.92
CA ARG A 33 27.16 -10.65 -44.43
C ARG A 33 27.95 -11.57 -45.37
N ASP A 34 27.80 -11.40 -46.68
CA ASP A 34 28.51 -12.19 -47.68
C ASP A 34 30.01 -11.85 -47.72
N GLU A 35 30.39 -10.59 -47.47
CA GLU A 35 31.80 -10.18 -47.29
C GLU A 35 32.42 -10.81 -46.03
N GLN A 36 31.66 -10.88 -44.93
CA GLN A 36 32.10 -11.55 -43.70
C GLN A 36 32.31 -13.06 -43.89
N LEU A 37 31.52 -13.70 -44.75
CA LEU A 37 31.62 -15.13 -45.06
C LEU A 37 32.75 -15.48 -46.05
N LYS A 38 33.22 -14.51 -46.83
CA LYS A 38 34.25 -14.69 -47.88
C LYS A 38 35.65 -14.20 -47.49
N ALA A 39 35.84 -13.68 -46.27
CA ALA A 39 37.15 -13.25 -45.80
C ALA A 39 38.12 -14.47 -45.72
N PRO A 40 39.32 -14.41 -46.33
CA PRO A 40 40.24 -15.55 -46.35
C PRO A 40 40.83 -15.81 -44.96
N ASP A 41 40.76 -17.07 -44.52
CA ASP A 41 41.39 -17.57 -43.30
C ASP A 41 42.91 -17.35 -43.36
N ALA A 42 43.41 -16.39 -42.58
CA ALA A 42 44.82 -16.22 -42.30
C ALA A 42 45.08 -16.38 -40.79
N CYS A 43 45.96 -17.35 -40.48
CA CYS A 43 46.61 -17.67 -39.21
C CYS A 43 45.84 -18.49 -38.16
N GLN A 44 46.11 -19.80 -38.19
CA GLN A 44 46.12 -20.68 -37.03
C GLN A 44 47.21 -20.24 -36.03
N ALA A 45 46.81 -19.82 -34.83
CA ALA A 45 47.42 -20.10 -33.51
C ALA A 45 47.07 -18.95 -32.53
N GLU A 46 46.56 -19.33 -31.35
CA GLU A 46 46.08 -18.49 -30.23
C GLU A 46 44.65 -17.93 -30.36
N GLY A 47 43.98 -17.74 -29.23
CA GLY A 47 42.52 -17.64 -29.06
C GLY A 47 41.84 -16.45 -29.76
N PRO A 48 40.51 -16.31 -29.68
CA PRO A 48 39.74 -15.52 -30.65
C PRO A 48 39.96 -14.01 -30.46
N CYS A 49 41.02 -13.48 -31.06
CA CYS A 49 41.20 -12.07 -31.29
C CYS A 49 40.43 -11.72 -32.57
N LEU A 50 39.19 -11.27 -32.40
CA LEU A 50 38.43 -10.63 -33.48
C LEU A 50 39.26 -9.46 -34.01
N SER A 51 39.70 -9.53 -35.26
CA SER A 51 40.43 -8.42 -35.88
C SER A 51 39.60 -7.13 -35.76
N ARG A 52 40.27 -5.99 -35.56
CA ARG A 52 39.63 -4.67 -35.37
C ARG A 52 38.62 -4.35 -36.48
N GLU A 53 38.88 -4.82 -37.70
CA GLU A 53 38.00 -4.70 -38.86
C GLU A 53 36.70 -5.52 -38.71
N VAL A 54 36.77 -6.76 -38.20
CA VAL A 54 35.57 -7.58 -37.94
C VAL A 54 34.75 -7.00 -36.79
N ALA A 55 35.38 -6.42 -35.77
CA ALA A 55 34.69 -5.72 -34.69
C ALA A 55 33.96 -4.45 -35.20
N GLN A 56 34.59 -3.71 -36.11
CA GLN A 56 34.01 -2.52 -36.74
C GLN A 56 32.85 -2.89 -37.67
N LEU A 57 32.99 -3.90 -38.52
CA LEU A 57 31.91 -4.41 -39.38
C LEU A 57 30.72 -4.94 -38.57
N ARG A 58 30.96 -5.57 -37.41
CA ARG A 58 29.89 -6.00 -36.48
C ARG A 58 29.15 -4.81 -35.86
N ALA A 59 29.87 -3.73 -35.53
CA ALA A 59 29.26 -2.51 -35.00
C ALA A 59 28.40 -1.80 -36.07
N GLU A 60 28.91 -1.69 -37.30
CA GLU A 60 28.17 -1.12 -38.44
C GLU A 60 26.94 -1.97 -38.80
N ASN A 61 27.06 -3.30 -38.81
CA ASN A 61 25.92 -4.20 -39.03
C ASN A 61 24.85 -4.03 -37.94
N ARG A 62 25.27 -3.85 -36.68
CA ARG A 62 24.35 -3.60 -35.55
C ARG A 62 23.60 -2.27 -35.70
N ASP A 63 24.28 -1.20 -36.12
CA ASP A 63 23.66 0.10 -36.35
C ASP A 63 22.67 0.05 -37.53
N LEU A 64 23.03 -0.61 -38.64
CA LEU A 64 22.13 -0.79 -39.80
C LEU A 64 20.89 -1.61 -39.44
N ARG A 65 21.02 -2.67 -38.62
CA ARG A 65 19.87 -3.46 -38.11
C ARG A 65 18.95 -2.61 -37.23
N HIS A 66 19.51 -1.77 -36.37
CA HIS A 66 18.73 -0.85 -35.55
C HIS A 66 17.96 0.18 -36.38
N ARG A 67 18.57 0.72 -37.44
CA ARG A 67 17.90 1.64 -38.38
C ARG A 67 16.78 0.95 -39.15
N LEU A 68 17.02 -0.27 -39.66
CA LEU A 68 16.01 -1.08 -40.34
C LEU A 68 14.82 -1.40 -39.42
N TYR A 69 15.09 -1.72 -38.15
CA TYR A 69 14.07 -1.99 -37.15
C TYR A 69 13.21 -0.75 -36.86
N ARG A 70 13.83 0.43 -36.69
CA ARG A 70 13.08 1.70 -36.51
C ARG A 70 12.22 2.03 -37.72
N LEU A 71 12.75 1.89 -38.94
CA LEU A 71 11.97 2.15 -40.15
C LEU A 71 10.76 1.21 -40.28
N ARG A 72 10.91 -0.07 -39.92
CA ARG A 72 9.78 -1.02 -39.89
C ARG A 72 8.73 -0.68 -38.85
N LEU A 73 9.12 -0.17 -37.69
CA LEU A 73 8.18 0.32 -36.68
C LEU A 73 7.42 1.55 -37.17
N CYS A 74 8.11 2.53 -37.76
CA CYS A 74 7.46 3.71 -38.36
C CYS A 74 6.49 3.32 -39.48
N LEU A 75 6.88 2.40 -40.37
CA LEU A 75 6.02 1.87 -41.43
C LEU A 75 4.77 1.17 -40.83
N ALA A 76 4.94 0.39 -39.77
CA ALA A 76 3.83 -0.30 -39.11
C ALA A 76 2.85 0.68 -38.44
N GLU A 77 3.34 1.75 -37.80
CA GLU A 77 2.52 2.81 -37.19
C GLU A 77 1.76 3.61 -38.26
N GLU A 78 2.40 3.98 -39.37
CA GLU A 78 1.76 4.68 -40.48
C GLU A 78 0.70 3.81 -41.18
N LEU A 79 0.94 2.50 -41.32
CA LEU A 79 -0.05 1.55 -41.84
C LEU A 79 -1.24 1.36 -40.89
N THR A 80 -1.03 1.36 -39.57
CA THR A 80 -2.14 1.28 -38.60
C THR A 80 -2.99 2.54 -38.61
N PHE A 81 -2.38 3.71 -38.83
CA PHE A 81 -3.09 4.97 -38.99
C PHE A 81 -4.03 4.94 -40.21
N ILE A 82 -3.60 4.38 -41.34
CA ILE A 82 -4.44 4.23 -42.55
C ILE A 82 -5.59 3.25 -42.33
N VAL A 83 -5.36 2.12 -41.66
CA VAL A 83 -6.40 1.10 -41.40
C VAL A 83 -7.51 1.64 -40.49
N SER A 84 -7.18 2.56 -39.57
CA SER A 84 -8.17 3.21 -38.70
C SER A 84 -9.12 4.18 -39.43
N PHE A 85 -8.76 4.64 -40.64
CA PHE A 85 -9.59 5.54 -41.44
C PHE A 85 -10.64 4.83 -42.31
N ILE A 86 -10.58 3.50 -42.44
CA ILE A 86 -11.33 2.77 -43.49
C ILE A 86 -12.44 1.83 -42.93
N PHE A 87 -12.55 1.57 -41.62
CA PHE A 87 -13.56 0.63 -41.09
C PHE A 87 -14.28 1.08 -39.81
N GLN A 88 -15.62 1.20 -39.89
CA GLN A 88 -16.55 1.16 -38.73
C GLN A 88 -17.55 0.00 -38.90
N PRO A 89 -17.75 -0.88 -37.90
CA PRO A 89 -18.81 -1.89 -37.93
C PRO A 89 -20.07 -1.46 -37.15
N PRO A 90 -21.26 -1.99 -37.47
CA PRO A 90 -22.54 -1.55 -36.95
C PRO A 90 -23.00 -2.29 -35.68
N SER A 91 -23.88 -1.63 -34.92
CA SER A 91 -24.55 -2.10 -33.69
C SER A 91 -25.74 -3.04 -33.96
N SER A 92 -25.94 -4.07 -33.12
CA SER A 92 -27.21 -4.81 -33.06
C SER A 92 -27.57 -5.27 -31.65
N GLN A 93 -28.86 -5.12 -31.33
CA GLN A 93 -29.58 -5.50 -30.11
C GLN A 93 -29.91 -7.02 -30.07
N SER A 94 -30.11 -7.56 -28.87
CA SER A 94 -31.38 -8.15 -28.37
C SER A 94 -31.21 -9.37 -27.44
N GLN A 95 -32.29 -9.60 -26.67
CA GLN A 95 -32.51 -10.38 -25.45
C GLN A 95 -32.33 -11.91 -25.56
N GLU A 96 -32.07 -12.58 -24.42
CA GLU A 96 -32.98 -13.61 -23.89
C GLU A 96 -32.71 -13.96 -22.41
N LYS A 97 -33.80 -14.17 -21.66
CA LYS A 97 -33.87 -14.60 -20.26
C LYS A 97 -33.92 -16.12 -20.22
N ASP A 98 -33.27 -16.73 -19.22
CA ASP A 98 -33.67 -18.07 -18.80
C ASP A 98 -33.65 -18.24 -17.27
N THR A 99 -34.72 -18.80 -16.75
CA THR A 99 -35.09 -18.80 -15.32
C THR A 99 -35.08 -20.25 -14.82
N LYS A 100 -34.17 -20.61 -13.90
CA LYS A 100 -34.24 -21.90 -13.17
C LYS A 100 -34.27 -21.68 -11.66
N LYS A 101 -35.47 -21.86 -11.10
CA LYS A 101 -35.76 -21.99 -9.65
C LYS A 101 -35.12 -23.28 -9.10
N LYS A 102 -34.26 -23.16 -8.08
CA LYS A 102 -33.87 -24.26 -7.20
C LYS A 102 -34.36 -23.92 -5.79
N LYS A 103 -35.32 -24.71 -5.28
CA LYS A 103 -35.80 -24.69 -3.89
C LYS A 103 -34.69 -25.22 -2.98
N LEU A 104 -34.26 -24.42 -2.01
CA LEU A 104 -33.48 -24.86 -0.86
C LEU A 104 -34.41 -24.91 0.35
N LYS A 105 -34.42 -26.06 1.02
CA LYS A 105 -35.15 -26.33 2.25
C LYS A 105 -34.49 -25.56 3.40
N GLU A 106 -35.28 -24.77 4.12
CA GLU A 106 -34.90 -24.20 5.41
C GLU A 106 -34.90 -25.31 6.46
N SER A 107 -33.82 -25.41 7.21
CA SER A 107 -33.72 -26.16 8.46
C SER A 107 -33.43 -25.14 9.56
N GLU A 108 -34.41 -24.92 10.42
CA GLU A 108 -34.26 -24.14 11.65
C GLU A 108 -33.26 -24.83 12.60
N PRO A 109 -32.35 -24.10 13.25
CA PRO A 109 -31.77 -24.53 14.51
C PRO A 109 -32.45 -23.77 15.65
N GLU A 110 -33.28 -24.50 16.40
CA GLU A 110 -33.65 -24.11 17.77
C GLU A 110 -32.37 -24.02 18.62
N SER A 111 -32.00 -22.81 19.03
CA SER A 111 -31.16 -22.61 20.19
C SER A 111 -31.61 -21.31 20.87
N GLU A 112 -32.32 -21.44 21.99
CA GLU A 112 -32.64 -20.32 22.87
C GLU A 112 -31.33 -19.69 23.36
N VAL A 113 -31.03 -18.48 22.88
CA VAL A 113 -29.91 -17.68 23.35
C VAL A 113 -30.20 -17.25 24.79
N LYS A 114 -29.58 -17.91 25.77
CA LYS A 114 -29.66 -17.55 27.19
C LYS A 114 -29.07 -16.15 27.39
N GLN A 115 -29.92 -15.15 27.63
CA GLN A 115 -29.48 -13.77 27.90
C GLN A 115 -28.60 -13.70 29.16
N PRO A 116 -27.43 -13.05 29.11
CA PRO A 116 -26.56 -12.87 30.27
C PRO A 116 -27.25 -12.17 31.45
N ASN A 117 -27.04 -12.68 32.66
CA ASN A 117 -27.72 -12.20 33.88
C ASN A 117 -27.46 -10.71 34.19
N PHE A 118 -26.32 -10.15 33.76
CA PHE A 118 -25.96 -8.76 34.03
C PHE A 118 -26.80 -7.73 33.25
N ILE A 119 -27.38 -8.11 32.11
CA ILE A 119 -28.15 -7.19 31.25
C ILE A 119 -29.35 -6.60 31.99
N LYS A 120 -30.07 -7.43 32.76
CA LYS A 120 -31.25 -7.00 33.53
C LYS A 120 -30.89 -5.95 34.59
N GLY A 121 -29.77 -6.16 35.31
CA GLY A 121 -29.31 -5.23 36.33
C GLY A 121 -28.87 -3.89 35.75
N ARG A 122 -28.09 -3.93 34.67
CA ARG A 122 -27.60 -2.75 33.95
C ARG A 122 -28.74 -1.89 33.41
N LEU A 123 -29.74 -2.52 32.79
CA LEU A 123 -30.92 -1.82 32.24
C LEU A 123 -31.77 -1.17 33.34
N LYS A 124 -31.98 -1.85 34.47
CA LYS A 124 -32.73 -1.27 35.60
C LYS A 124 -32.07 0.01 36.12
N LEU A 125 -30.74 0.00 36.26
CA LEU A 125 -29.98 1.16 36.70
C LEU A 125 -30.06 2.30 35.67
N PHE A 126 -29.96 1.98 34.37
CA PHE A 126 -30.09 2.98 33.30
C PHE A 126 -31.46 3.65 33.29
N GLU A 127 -32.56 2.89 33.46
CA GLU A 127 -33.90 3.48 33.51
C GLU A 127 -34.09 4.44 34.70
N THR A 128 -33.45 4.16 35.84
CA THR A 128 -33.42 5.10 36.98
C THR A 128 -32.68 6.39 36.58
N LEU A 129 -31.46 6.27 36.05
CA LEU A 129 -30.65 7.42 35.64
C LEU A 129 -31.31 8.25 34.54
N LYS A 130 -32.02 7.59 33.63
CA LYS A 130 -32.77 8.24 32.55
C LYS A 130 -33.89 9.11 33.10
N LYS A 131 -34.62 8.64 34.11
CA LYS A 131 -35.68 9.44 34.76
C LYS A 131 -35.10 10.68 35.43
N ASP A 132 -33.98 10.52 36.14
CA ASP A 132 -33.30 11.64 36.80
C ASP A 132 -32.81 12.67 35.76
N HIS A 133 -32.24 12.20 34.64
CA HIS A 133 -31.80 13.07 33.55
C HIS A 133 -32.95 13.79 32.86
N GLN A 134 -34.08 13.12 32.61
CA GLN A 134 -35.28 13.75 32.05
C GLN A 134 -35.85 14.84 32.96
N LEU A 135 -35.78 14.65 34.29
CA LEU A 135 -36.18 15.67 35.25
C LEU A 135 -35.27 16.90 35.20
N LEU A 136 -33.96 16.70 35.06
CA LEU A 136 -32.99 17.78 34.88
C LEU A 136 -33.25 18.56 33.58
N LEU A 137 -33.42 17.87 32.45
CA LEU A 137 -33.74 18.51 31.17
C LEU A 137 -35.04 19.32 31.24
N ALA A 138 -36.10 18.75 31.84
CA ALA A 138 -37.37 19.46 32.03
C ALA A 138 -37.23 20.70 32.94
N THR A 139 -36.26 20.71 33.85
CA THR A 139 -35.95 21.88 34.70
C THR A 139 -35.24 22.95 33.89
N CYS A 140 -34.20 22.59 33.12
CA CYS A 140 -33.50 23.50 32.21
C CYS A 140 -34.43 24.10 31.14
N GLU A 141 -35.35 23.30 30.60
CA GLU A 141 -36.38 23.76 29.66
C GLU A 141 -37.32 24.78 30.32
N LYS A 142 -37.78 24.53 31.56
CA LYS A 142 -38.66 25.45 32.30
C LYS A 142 -37.97 26.77 32.64
N GLU A 143 -36.70 26.73 33.06
CA GLU A 143 -35.92 27.92 33.38
C GLU A 143 -35.67 28.81 32.15
N ASN A 144 -35.64 28.24 30.94
CA ASN A 144 -35.37 28.95 29.68
C ASN A 144 -36.63 29.13 28.80
N THR A 145 -37.83 29.07 29.40
CA THR A 145 -39.09 29.13 28.65
C THR A 145 -39.24 30.47 27.91
N GLY A 146 -39.06 30.46 26.59
CA GLY A 146 -39.28 31.63 25.71
C GLY A 146 -38.02 32.21 25.05
N SER A 147 -36.83 31.72 25.39
CA SER A 147 -35.58 32.14 24.75
C SER A 147 -35.50 31.59 23.32
N VAL A 148 -35.53 32.49 22.34
CA VAL A 148 -35.42 32.17 20.92
C VAL A 148 -33.93 32.10 20.55
N ILE A 149 -33.53 31.03 19.86
CA ILE A 149 -32.17 30.87 19.33
C ILE A 149 -32.14 31.00 17.82
N THR A 150 -31.08 31.61 17.31
CA THR A 150 -30.79 31.69 15.89
C THR A 150 -29.80 30.59 15.50
N VAL A 151 -30.25 29.66 14.66
CA VAL A 151 -29.41 28.58 14.10
C VAL A 151 -28.99 28.97 12.69
N ARG A 152 -27.69 29.17 12.46
CA ARG A 152 -27.12 29.51 11.16
C ARG A 152 -26.66 28.26 10.43
N MET A 153 -27.20 27.97 9.25
CA MET A 153 -26.82 26.81 8.44
C MET A 153 -25.72 27.15 7.43
N ALA A 154 -24.94 26.12 7.05
CA ALA A 154 -24.03 26.18 5.91
C ALA A 154 -24.83 26.56 4.63
N GLY A 155 -24.57 27.74 4.07
CA GLY A 155 -25.35 28.33 2.97
C GLY A 155 -26.10 29.62 3.32
N GLY A 156 -25.92 30.17 4.53
CA GLY A 156 -26.44 31.49 4.92
C GLY A 156 -27.91 31.51 5.34
N LYS A 157 -28.60 30.37 5.33
CA LYS A 157 -29.97 30.24 5.85
C LYS A 157 -29.97 30.27 7.37
N THR A 158 -30.87 31.07 7.94
CA THR A 158 -31.07 31.16 9.40
C THR A 158 -32.42 30.58 9.78
N VAL A 159 -32.44 29.68 10.76
CA VAL A 159 -33.65 29.04 11.28
C VAL A 159 -33.82 29.46 12.74
N GLN A 160 -35.02 29.93 13.09
CA GLN A 160 -35.37 30.24 14.48
C GLN A 160 -35.77 28.96 15.23
N GLY A 161 -35.23 28.82 16.44
CA GLY A 161 -35.45 27.70 17.36
C GLY A 161 -35.71 28.15 18.79
N GLN A 162 -35.93 27.19 19.67
CA GLN A 162 -36.07 27.37 21.12
C GLN A 162 -34.92 26.64 21.82
N VAL A 163 -34.28 27.31 22.79
CA VAL A 163 -33.21 26.73 23.63
C VAL A 163 -33.71 25.43 24.28
N TRP A 164 -32.86 24.41 24.37
CA TRP A 164 -33.13 23.12 25.02
C TRP A 164 -34.27 22.29 24.40
N LYS A 165 -34.89 22.75 23.31
CA LYS A 165 -35.99 22.05 22.62
C LYS A 165 -35.74 21.83 21.13
N THR A 166 -35.12 22.79 20.46
CA THR A 166 -34.76 22.62 19.05
C THR A 166 -33.53 21.74 18.96
N THR A 167 -33.58 20.73 18.09
CA THR A 167 -32.50 19.78 17.86
C THR A 167 -32.02 19.92 16.42
N PRO A 168 -30.79 19.50 16.08
CA PRO A 168 -30.35 19.43 14.70
C PRO A 168 -31.30 18.63 13.79
N TYR A 169 -31.93 17.58 14.33
CA TYR A 169 -32.92 16.80 13.59
C TYR A 169 -34.15 17.62 13.19
N HIS A 170 -34.69 18.45 14.09
CA HIS A 170 -35.81 19.34 13.76
C HIS A 170 -35.48 20.28 12.58
N VAL A 171 -34.24 20.79 12.55
CA VAL A 171 -33.76 21.66 11.46
C VAL A 171 -33.55 20.87 10.16
N ALA A 172 -33.03 19.64 10.26
CA ALA A 172 -32.85 18.75 9.11
C ALA A 172 -34.18 18.33 8.47
N VAL A 173 -35.23 18.11 9.27
CA VAL A 173 -36.59 17.79 8.79
C VAL A 173 -37.17 18.95 8.00
N ARG A 174 -37.04 20.18 8.52
CA ARG A 174 -37.47 21.42 7.83
C ARG A 174 -36.75 21.65 6.50
N SER A 175 -35.57 21.07 6.35
CA SER A 175 -34.72 21.20 5.15
C SER A 175 -34.81 19.98 4.23
N GLU A 176 -35.71 19.03 4.48
CA GLU A 176 -35.92 17.79 3.69
C GLU A 176 -34.67 16.89 3.52
N VAL A 177 -33.65 17.07 4.36
CA VAL A 177 -32.39 16.29 4.31
C VAL A 177 -32.24 15.32 5.48
N ALA A 178 -33.24 15.23 6.37
CA ALA A 178 -33.22 14.42 7.59
C ALA A 178 -32.98 12.92 7.37
N GLU A 179 -33.41 12.38 6.22
CA GLU A 179 -33.23 10.95 5.95
C GLU A 179 -31.76 10.60 5.64
N ASN A 180 -31.08 11.46 4.89
CA ASN A 180 -29.69 11.24 4.46
C ASN A 180 -28.65 11.78 5.46
N THR A 181 -29.07 12.63 6.41
CA THR A 181 -28.19 13.15 7.45
C THR A 181 -27.80 12.04 8.42
N VAL A 182 -26.49 11.90 8.64
CA VAL A 182 -25.90 10.95 9.58
C VAL A 182 -25.72 11.61 10.95
N ILE A 183 -25.10 12.78 10.97
CA ILE A 183 -24.76 13.52 12.19
C ILE A 183 -24.77 15.04 11.94
N ALA A 184 -24.74 15.84 12.99
CA ALA A 184 -24.61 17.29 12.91
C ALA A 184 -23.26 17.76 13.47
N LYS A 185 -22.83 18.94 13.02
CA LYS A 185 -21.73 19.71 13.61
C LYS A 185 -22.30 21.03 14.12
N VAL A 186 -22.19 21.27 15.43
CA VAL A 186 -22.71 22.45 16.12
C VAL A 186 -21.51 23.24 16.64
N ASN A 187 -21.34 24.48 16.19
CA ASN A 187 -20.19 25.34 16.56
C ASN A 187 -18.81 24.71 16.32
N GLY A 188 -18.70 23.85 15.29
CA GLY A 188 -17.47 23.15 14.96
C GLY A 188 -17.27 21.81 15.69
N GLU A 189 -18.17 21.41 16.59
CA GLU A 189 -18.11 20.14 17.32
C GLU A 189 -19.17 19.14 16.83
N LEU A 190 -18.83 17.85 16.79
CA LEU A 190 -19.78 16.80 16.41
C LEU A 190 -20.89 16.64 17.46
N TRP A 191 -22.14 16.57 17.01
CA TRP A 191 -23.32 16.68 17.86
C TRP A 191 -24.42 15.70 17.44
N ASP A 192 -24.98 14.95 18.39
CA ASP A 192 -26.09 14.02 18.15
C ASP A 192 -27.30 14.76 17.58
N LEU A 193 -27.98 14.15 16.59
CA LEU A 193 -29.11 14.79 15.91
C LEU A 193 -30.29 15.07 16.84
N ASP A 194 -30.47 14.26 17.88
CA ASP A 194 -31.53 14.43 18.89
C ASP A 194 -31.09 15.26 20.10
N ARG A 195 -29.81 15.63 20.22
CA ARG A 195 -29.33 16.45 21.33
C ARG A 195 -29.83 17.90 21.15
N PRO A 196 -30.54 18.48 22.14
CA PRO A 196 -31.01 19.85 22.05
C PRO A 196 -29.88 20.86 21.92
N LEU A 197 -30.17 21.99 21.28
CA LEU A 197 -29.27 23.12 21.15
C LEU A 197 -29.37 24.00 22.40
N GLU A 198 -28.21 24.33 22.97
CA GLU A 198 -28.10 25.05 24.25
C GLU A 198 -28.05 26.58 24.06
N GLY A 199 -27.97 27.06 22.81
CA GLY A 199 -27.90 28.48 22.48
C GLY A 199 -27.83 28.74 20.97
N ASP A 200 -27.52 29.99 20.63
CA ASP A 200 -27.20 30.39 19.24
C ASP A 200 -26.04 29.54 18.71
N SER A 201 -26.21 29.02 17.49
CA SER A 201 -25.26 28.05 16.97
C SER A 201 -25.14 28.07 15.45
N THR A 202 -23.96 27.71 14.97
CA THR A 202 -23.74 27.33 13.58
C THR A 202 -23.96 25.83 13.41
N LEU A 203 -24.82 25.44 12.49
CA LEU A 203 -25.21 24.05 12.24
C LEU A 203 -24.79 23.61 10.84
N GLU A 204 -24.01 22.54 10.78
CA GLU A 204 -23.69 21.81 9.56
C GLU A 204 -24.28 20.40 9.67
N LEU A 205 -24.98 19.94 8.62
CA LEU A 205 -25.56 18.60 8.57
C LEU A 205 -24.67 17.72 7.70
N LEU A 206 -24.07 16.70 8.31
CA LEU A 206 -23.10 15.84 7.65
C LEU A 206 -23.78 14.57 7.13
N MET A 207 -23.54 14.26 5.85
CA MET A 207 -23.97 13.04 5.19
C MET A 207 -22.83 12.03 5.13
N PHE A 208 -23.11 10.78 4.72
CA PHE A 208 -22.12 9.70 4.68
C PHE A 208 -20.92 9.92 3.74
N ASN A 209 -20.93 10.95 2.89
CA ASN A 209 -19.80 11.31 2.04
C ASN A 209 -18.69 12.08 2.78
N ASN A 210 -18.93 12.52 4.02
CA ASN A 210 -17.96 13.20 4.86
C ASN A 210 -17.23 12.19 5.77
N GLU A 211 -15.91 12.34 5.93
CA GLU A 211 -15.07 11.42 6.73
C GLU A 211 -15.49 11.38 8.22
N GLU A 212 -15.82 12.52 8.83
CA GLU A 212 -16.30 12.59 10.23
C GLU A 212 -17.63 11.84 10.38
N ALA A 213 -18.53 11.98 9.41
CA ALA A 213 -19.80 11.25 9.39
C ALA A 213 -19.63 9.75 9.18
N GLN A 214 -18.68 9.32 8.34
CA GLN A 214 -18.35 7.89 8.17
C GLN A 214 -17.82 7.30 9.47
N ALA A 215 -16.93 8.01 10.17
CA ALA A 215 -16.42 7.58 11.46
C ALA A 215 -17.54 7.39 12.48
N VAL A 216 -18.45 8.36 12.62
CA VAL A 216 -19.62 8.24 13.52
C VAL A 216 -20.54 7.09 13.10
N TYR A 217 -20.78 6.92 11.80
CA TYR A 217 -21.62 5.84 11.27
C TYR A 217 -21.05 4.45 11.57
N TRP A 218 -19.76 4.26 11.34
CA TRP A 218 -19.06 3.01 11.66
C TRP A 218 -18.94 2.80 13.16
N HIS A 219 -18.81 3.86 13.95
CA HIS A 219 -18.81 3.77 15.40
C HIS A 219 -20.16 3.27 15.95
N SER A 220 -21.29 3.79 15.43
CA SER A 220 -22.61 3.23 15.73
C SER A 220 -22.76 1.78 15.27
N SER A 221 -22.12 1.41 14.16
CA SER A 221 -22.12 0.03 13.67
C SER A 221 -21.31 -0.91 14.56
N ALA A 222 -20.23 -0.40 15.18
CA ALA A 222 -19.49 -1.12 16.21
C ALA A 222 -20.42 -1.43 17.40
N HIS A 223 -21.23 -0.48 17.88
CA HIS A 223 -22.17 -0.76 18.97
C HIS A 223 -23.17 -1.87 18.63
N ILE A 224 -23.69 -1.92 17.41
CA ILE A 224 -24.56 -3.03 16.95
C ILE A 224 -23.81 -4.37 17.02
N LEU A 225 -22.55 -4.39 16.59
CA LEU A 225 -21.69 -5.57 16.70
C LEU A 225 -21.43 -5.95 18.17
N GLY A 226 -21.17 -4.96 19.04
CA GLY A 226 -20.98 -5.17 20.48
C GLY A 226 -22.19 -5.81 21.14
N GLU A 227 -23.40 -5.36 20.81
CA GLU A 227 -24.64 -5.97 21.28
C GLU A 227 -24.77 -7.42 20.80
N ALA A 228 -24.55 -7.66 19.50
CA ALA A 228 -24.58 -9.00 18.94
C ALA A 228 -23.56 -9.93 19.61
N MET A 229 -22.37 -9.41 19.94
CA MET A 229 -21.31 -10.14 20.63
C MET A 229 -21.66 -10.45 22.09
N GLU A 230 -22.23 -9.50 22.84
CA GLU A 230 -22.73 -9.75 24.21
C GLU A 230 -23.82 -10.83 24.19
N LEU A 231 -24.75 -10.78 23.22
CA LEU A 231 -25.84 -11.75 23.12
C LEU A 231 -25.35 -13.15 22.72
N TYR A 232 -24.44 -13.25 21.75
CA TYR A 232 -24.02 -14.55 21.20
C TYR A 232 -22.93 -15.24 22.03
N TYR A 233 -21.98 -14.47 22.56
CA TYR A 233 -20.83 -15.02 23.28
C TYR A 233 -20.90 -14.84 24.79
N GLY A 234 -21.67 -13.86 25.29
CA GLY A 234 -21.69 -13.50 26.71
C GLY A 234 -20.36 -12.91 27.23
N GLY A 235 -19.48 -12.48 26.33
CA GLY A 235 -18.16 -11.97 26.67
C GLY A 235 -18.16 -10.52 27.18
N HIS A 236 -17.03 -10.08 27.72
CA HIS A 236 -16.84 -8.73 28.23
C HIS A 236 -16.31 -7.79 27.13
N LEU A 237 -17.15 -6.85 26.71
CA LEU A 237 -16.78 -5.85 25.71
C LEU A 237 -15.66 -4.92 26.20
N CYS A 238 -14.74 -4.60 25.29
CA CYS A 238 -13.58 -3.76 25.53
C CYS A 238 -13.66 -2.48 24.67
N TYR A 239 -12.93 -2.42 23.56
CA TYR A 239 -12.85 -1.27 22.67
C TYR A 239 -13.56 -1.52 21.33
N GLY A 240 -14.34 -0.54 20.87
CA GLY A 240 -15.05 -0.61 19.58
C GLY A 240 -14.91 0.64 18.71
N PRO A 241 -13.70 1.02 18.28
CA PRO A 241 -13.50 2.25 17.51
C PRO A 241 -13.87 2.06 16.03
N PRO A 242 -14.26 3.15 15.34
CA PRO A 242 -14.23 3.16 13.89
C PRO A 242 -12.77 3.12 13.40
N ILE A 243 -12.55 2.57 12.21
CA ILE A 243 -11.28 2.56 11.51
C ILE A 243 -11.49 3.04 10.07
N GLU A 244 -10.39 3.30 9.36
CA GLU A 244 -10.47 3.57 7.93
C GLU A 244 -11.16 2.39 7.22
N ASN A 245 -12.26 2.68 6.52
CA ASN A 245 -13.10 1.68 5.83
C ASN A 245 -13.76 0.63 6.75
N GLY A 246 -14.18 1.00 7.96
CA GLY A 246 -15.05 0.13 8.77
C GLY A 246 -14.90 0.34 10.27
N PHE A 247 -15.00 -0.75 11.02
CA PHE A 247 -14.89 -0.77 12.48
C PHE A 247 -14.42 -2.13 12.97
N TYR A 248 -13.99 -2.20 14.22
CA TYR A 248 -13.82 -3.47 14.93
C TYR A 248 -14.39 -3.37 16.33
N TYR A 249 -14.58 -4.53 16.97
CA TYR A 249 -14.84 -4.62 18.41
C TYR A 249 -13.97 -5.69 19.06
N ASP A 250 -13.35 -5.31 20.16
CA ASP A 250 -12.59 -6.19 21.04
C ASP A 250 -13.48 -6.71 22.17
N MET A 251 -13.44 -8.02 22.40
CA MET A 251 -14.15 -8.67 23.49
C MET A 251 -13.28 -9.73 24.13
N PHE A 252 -13.31 -9.77 25.45
CA PHE A 252 -12.75 -10.87 26.21
C PHE A 252 -13.79 -11.98 26.35
N ILE A 253 -13.41 -13.18 25.94
CA ILE A 253 -14.21 -14.39 26.13
C ILE A 253 -13.36 -15.37 26.94
N GLU A 254 -13.89 -15.83 28.06
CA GLU A 254 -13.16 -16.76 28.91
C GLU A 254 -13.07 -18.14 28.23
N ASN A 255 -11.84 -18.64 28.06
CA ASN A 255 -11.52 -19.97 27.53
C ASN A 255 -12.16 -20.32 26.16
N ARG A 256 -12.48 -19.33 25.32
CA ARG A 256 -13.04 -19.54 23.97
C ARG A 256 -12.47 -18.53 22.98
N ALA A 257 -12.19 -19.01 21.77
CA ALA A 257 -11.83 -18.16 20.62
C ALA A 257 -13.01 -18.05 19.65
N VAL A 258 -13.07 -16.94 18.92
CA VAL A 258 -14.08 -16.73 17.86
C VAL A 258 -13.66 -17.53 16.63
N SER A 259 -14.57 -18.32 16.07
CA SER A 259 -14.33 -19.04 14.80
C SER A 259 -14.88 -18.27 13.61
N SER A 260 -14.20 -18.36 12.45
CA SER A 260 -14.68 -17.76 11.20
C SER A 260 -16.03 -18.32 10.73
N THR A 261 -16.39 -19.53 11.16
CA THR A 261 -17.68 -20.16 10.85
C THR A 261 -18.86 -19.50 11.56
N GLU A 262 -18.61 -18.78 12.66
CA GLU A 262 -19.64 -18.11 13.48
C GLU A 262 -19.99 -16.71 12.96
N LEU A 263 -19.17 -16.14 12.08
CA LEU A 263 -19.34 -14.76 11.59
C LEU A 263 -20.68 -14.55 10.87
N SER A 264 -21.20 -15.58 10.19
CA SER A 264 -22.51 -15.51 9.52
C SER A 264 -23.66 -15.45 10.52
N ALA A 265 -23.56 -16.18 11.64
CA ALA A 265 -24.54 -16.13 12.73
C ALA A 265 -24.54 -14.74 13.39
N LEU A 266 -23.36 -14.19 13.66
CA LEU A 266 -23.19 -12.86 14.24
C LEU A 266 -23.73 -11.76 13.31
N GLU A 267 -23.47 -11.85 12.00
CA GLU A 267 -24.02 -10.95 10.99
C GLU A 267 -25.55 -10.99 10.95
N ASN A 268 -26.16 -12.17 11.13
CA ASN A 268 -27.61 -12.31 11.18
C ASN A 268 -28.21 -11.65 12.44
N ILE A 269 -27.57 -11.78 13.59
CA ILE A 269 -27.98 -11.07 14.82
C ILE A 269 -27.90 -9.56 14.63
N CYS A 270 -26.81 -9.05 14.04
CA CYS A 270 -26.68 -7.63 13.69
C CYS A 270 -27.83 -7.15 12.79
N LYS A 271 -28.21 -7.95 11.78
CA LYS A 271 -29.34 -7.63 10.89
C LYS A 271 -30.68 -7.60 11.64
N THR A 272 -30.88 -8.45 12.65
CA THR A 272 -32.06 -8.41 13.52
C THR A 272 -32.10 -7.10 14.32
N ILE A 273 -30.99 -6.72 14.97
CA ILE A 273 -30.86 -5.47 15.74
C ILE A 273 -31.12 -4.24 14.86
N ILE A 274 -30.64 -4.26 13.61
CA ILE A 274 -30.89 -3.20 12.62
C ILE A 274 -32.39 -3.08 12.30
N LYS A 275 -33.09 -4.21 12.14
CA LYS A 275 -34.53 -4.25 11.84
C LYS A 275 -35.38 -3.71 12.99
N GLU A 276 -34.93 -3.86 14.24
CA GLU A 276 -35.60 -3.35 15.43
C GLU A 276 -35.57 -1.82 15.54
N LYS A 277 -34.67 -1.15 14.82
CA LYS A 277 -34.51 0.32 14.83
C LYS A 277 -34.35 0.90 16.24
N GLN A 278 -33.57 0.22 17.07
CA GLN A 278 -33.30 0.64 18.44
C GLN A 278 -32.69 2.06 18.47
N PRO A 279 -33.20 2.98 19.31
CA PRO A 279 -32.65 4.33 19.42
C PRO A 279 -31.33 4.34 20.21
N PHE A 280 -30.44 5.27 19.85
CA PHE A 280 -29.25 5.55 20.65
C PHE A 280 -29.57 6.62 21.69
N GLU A 281 -29.54 6.25 22.98
CA GLU A 281 -29.88 7.12 24.09
C GLU A 281 -28.62 7.54 24.85
N ARG A 282 -28.29 8.83 24.80
CA ARG A 282 -27.13 9.42 25.50
C ARG A 282 -27.51 9.80 26.92
N LEU A 283 -26.67 9.45 27.89
CA LEU A 283 -26.71 10.01 29.24
C LEU A 283 -25.32 10.42 29.71
N GLU A 284 -25.25 11.42 30.57
CA GLU A 284 -24.03 11.80 31.29
C GLU A 284 -24.17 11.37 32.76
N VAL A 285 -23.20 10.59 33.25
CA VAL A 285 -23.29 9.88 34.53
C VAL A 285 -21.97 10.01 35.28
N SER A 286 -22.02 10.02 36.62
CA SER A 286 -20.83 10.05 37.47
C SER A 286 -20.00 8.77 37.37
N LYS A 287 -18.69 8.92 37.57
CA LYS A 287 -17.72 7.81 37.52
C LYS A 287 -18.05 6.71 38.54
N GLU A 288 -18.53 7.06 39.73
CA GLU A 288 -18.85 6.12 40.81
C GLU A 288 -20.04 5.22 40.43
N THR A 289 -21.10 5.81 39.87
CA THR A 289 -22.28 5.06 39.41
C THR A 289 -21.94 4.13 38.25
N LEU A 290 -21.04 4.56 37.35
CA LEU A 290 -20.58 3.73 36.24
C LEU A 290 -19.71 2.55 36.69
N LEU A 291 -18.89 2.73 37.72
CA LEU A 291 -18.11 1.63 38.31
C LEU A 291 -19.02 0.55 38.90
N GLU A 292 -20.14 0.92 39.52
CA GLU A 292 -21.13 -0.06 39.99
C GLU A 292 -21.90 -0.69 38.82
N MET A 293 -22.28 0.11 37.81
CA MET A 293 -22.96 -0.38 36.60
C MET A 293 -22.15 -1.44 35.86
N PHE A 294 -20.85 -1.20 35.69
CA PHE A 294 -19.93 -2.06 34.93
C PHE A 294 -19.12 -3.01 35.81
N LYS A 295 -19.50 -3.22 37.07
CA LYS A 295 -18.79 -4.09 38.02
C LYS A 295 -18.49 -5.49 37.51
N TYR A 296 -19.37 -6.02 36.66
CA TYR A 296 -19.19 -7.32 36.01
C TYR A 296 -18.09 -7.32 34.94
N ASN A 297 -17.79 -6.16 34.32
CA ASN A 297 -16.80 -6.03 33.25
C ASN A 297 -15.52 -5.36 33.74
N LYS A 298 -14.51 -6.18 34.06
CA LYS A 298 -13.21 -5.71 34.53
C LYS A 298 -12.53 -4.70 33.59
N PHE A 299 -12.74 -4.82 32.28
CA PHE A 299 -12.11 -3.96 31.28
C PHE A 299 -12.72 -2.57 31.24
N LYS A 300 -14.06 -2.46 31.30
CA LYS A 300 -14.75 -1.16 31.41
C LYS A 300 -14.40 -0.47 32.72
N CYS A 301 -14.28 -1.22 33.82
CA CYS A 301 -13.77 -0.70 35.09
C CYS A 301 -12.33 -0.18 35.01
N ARG A 302 -11.42 -0.89 34.32
CA ARG A 302 -10.04 -0.42 34.07
C ARG A 302 -10.04 0.88 33.26
N ILE A 303 -10.81 0.94 32.16
CA ILE A 303 -10.96 2.15 31.32
C ILE A 303 -11.44 3.34 32.16
N LEU A 304 -12.46 3.16 33.01
CA LEU A 304 -12.95 4.22 33.90
C LEU A 304 -11.88 4.70 34.87
N LYS A 305 -11.08 3.80 35.44
CA LYS A 305 -10.04 4.17 36.41
C LYS A 305 -8.87 4.89 35.77
N GLU A 306 -8.42 4.43 34.61
CA GLU A 306 -7.16 4.85 33.99
C GLU A 306 -7.33 6.00 32.99
N LYS A 307 -8.45 6.05 32.25
CA LYS A 307 -8.63 6.98 31.11
C LYS A 307 -9.66 8.08 31.36
N VAL A 308 -10.52 7.95 32.37
CA VAL A 308 -11.52 8.96 32.71
C VAL A 308 -11.04 9.80 33.90
N ASN A 309 -10.56 11.00 33.58
CA ASN A 309 -10.04 11.98 34.56
C ASN A 309 -11.10 13.01 34.98
N THR A 310 -12.30 12.94 34.42
CA THR A 310 -13.42 13.82 34.73
C THR A 310 -14.37 13.19 35.75
N PRO A 311 -15.12 13.98 36.55
CA PRO A 311 -16.11 13.46 37.50
C PRO A 311 -17.27 12.72 36.83
N THR A 312 -17.66 13.17 35.64
CA THR A 312 -18.70 12.57 34.80
C THR A 312 -18.13 12.07 33.49
N THR A 313 -18.77 11.08 32.89
CA THR A 313 -18.54 10.66 31.51
C THR A 313 -19.86 10.21 30.89
N THR A 314 -19.88 10.11 29.56
CA THR A 314 -21.06 9.75 28.80
C THR A 314 -21.17 8.24 28.60
N ILE A 315 -22.43 7.79 28.56
CA ILE A 315 -22.81 6.45 28.14
C ILE A 315 -23.87 6.52 27.06
N TYR A 316 -23.86 5.52 26.19
CA TYR A 316 -24.90 5.34 25.19
C TYR A 316 -25.57 3.98 25.37
N ARG A 317 -26.91 3.99 25.38
CA ARG A 317 -27.72 2.79 25.29
C ARG A 317 -28.18 2.58 23.86
N CYS A 318 -28.09 1.35 23.39
CA CYS A 318 -28.71 0.86 22.17
C CYS A 318 -29.41 -0.47 22.50
N GLY A 319 -30.73 -0.43 22.62
CA GLY A 319 -31.51 -1.59 23.07
C GLY A 319 -31.03 -2.16 24.43
N PRO A 320 -30.60 -3.44 24.51
CA PRO A 320 -30.05 -4.04 25.71
C PRO A 320 -28.59 -3.63 25.99
N LEU A 321 -27.85 -3.15 24.99
CA LEU A 321 -26.45 -2.71 25.15
C LEU A 321 -26.39 -1.34 25.82
N ILE A 322 -25.50 -1.20 26.80
CA ILE A 322 -25.10 0.10 27.36
C ILE A 322 -23.58 0.12 27.34
N ASP A 323 -23.00 1.11 26.66
CA ASP A 323 -21.54 1.23 26.53
C ASP A 323 -20.97 2.59 26.93
N LEU A 324 -19.73 2.57 27.42
CA LEU A 324 -18.91 3.75 27.70
C LEU A 324 -18.41 4.35 26.39
N CYS A 325 -18.99 5.48 26.02
CA CYS A 325 -18.71 6.11 24.74
C CYS A 325 -18.90 7.64 24.82
N LYS A 326 -17.98 8.40 24.23
CA LYS A 326 -18.07 9.86 24.10
C LYS A 326 -19.07 10.32 23.03
N GLY A 327 -19.39 9.42 22.09
CA GLY A 327 -20.25 9.70 20.96
C GLY A 327 -19.61 10.65 19.94
N PRO A 328 -20.42 11.22 19.05
CA PRO A 328 -21.87 10.98 18.93
C PRO A 328 -22.19 9.68 18.18
N HIS A 329 -23.49 9.37 18.06
CA HIS A 329 -24.02 8.23 17.31
C HIS A 329 -25.13 8.63 16.32
N VAL A 330 -25.43 7.75 15.36
CA VAL A 330 -26.64 7.86 14.53
C VAL A 330 -27.89 7.73 15.40
N ARG A 331 -29.03 8.29 14.97
CA ARG A 331 -30.28 8.29 15.77
C ARG A 331 -30.76 6.91 16.22
N HIS A 332 -30.71 5.93 15.31
CA HIS A 332 -31.18 4.58 15.58
C HIS A 332 -30.49 3.55 14.66
N THR A 333 -30.46 2.28 15.09
CA THR A 333 -29.76 1.19 14.36
C THR A 333 -30.23 1.01 12.92
N GLY A 334 -31.53 1.24 12.65
CA GLY A 334 -32.10 1.18 11.31
C GLY A 334 -31.61 2.21 10.29
N LYS A 335 -30.78 3.19 10.70
CA LYS A 335 -30.02 4.03 9.76
C LYS A 335 -28.97 3.21 9.01
N ILE A 336 -28.47 2.14 9.64
CA ILE A 336 -27.55 1.22 9.02
C ILE A 336 -28.33 0.27 8.10
N LYS A 337 -28.02 0.25 6.80
CA LYS A 337 -28.78 -0.56 5.82
C LYS A 337 -28.06 -1.84 5.43
N ALA A 338 -26.76 -1.77 5.21
CA ALA A 338 -25.92 -2.90 4.87
C ALA A 338 -24.82 -3.03 5.92
N ILE A 339 -24.60 -4.24 6.44
CA ILE A 339 -23.52 -4.57 7.37
C ILE A 339 -22.91 -5.91 6.95
N LYS A 340 -21.59 -6.01 7.01
CA LYS A 340 -20.82 -7.22 6.71
C LYS A 340 -19.77 -7.44 7.78
N ILE A 341 -19.75 -8.64 8.36
CA ILE A 341 -18.67 -9.09 9.24
C ILE A 341 -17.75 -9.99 8.43
N PHE A 342 -16.46 -9.64 8.35
CA PHE A 342 -15.58 -10.22 7.34
C PHE A 342 -14.28 -10.82 7.87
N LYS A 343 -13.87 -10.50 9.10
CA LYS A 343 -12.62 -10.98 9.69
C LYS A 343 -12.70 -11.03 11.20
N ASN A 344 -12.07 -12.03 11.80
CA ASN A 344 -11.73 -12.10 13.21
C ASN A 344 -10.21 -12.20 13.39
N SER A 345 -9.70 -11.72 14.51
CA SER A 345 -8.31 -11.88 14.95
C SER A 345 -8.23 -11.89 16.48
N SER A 346 -7.04 -12.15 17.02
CA SER A 346 -6.73 -11.92 18.43
C SER A 346 -5.84 -10.69 18.60
N THR A 347 -5.92 -10.04 19.75
CA THR A 347 -5.03 -8.95 20.17
C THR A 347 -4.79 -9.06 21.67
N TYR A 348 -3.74 -8.43 22.18
CA TYR A 348 -3.54 -8.28 23.62
C TYR A 348 -4.11 -6.95 24.12
N TRP A 349 -4.51 -6.89 25.39
CA TRP A 349 -4.91 -5.64 26.04
C TRP A 349 -3.78 -4.61 25.99
N GLU A 350 -4.07 -3.41 25.46
CA GLU A 350 -3.10 -2.33 25.20
C GLU A 350 -1.86 -2.78 24.40
N GLY A 351 -1.95 -3.90 23.66
CA GLY A 351 -0.84 -4.46 22.89
C GLY A 351 0.25 -5.14 23.72
N ASN A 352 0.07 -5.33 25.03
CA ASN A 352 1.07 -5.97 25.90
C ASN A 352 0.88 -7.51 25.93
N PRO A 353 1.85 -8.32 25.45
CA PRO A 353 1.77 -9.78 25.44
C PRO A 353 1.56 -10.44 26.80
N GLU A 354 1.90 -9.76 27.90
CA GLU A 354 1.72 -10.27 29.27
C GLU A 354 0.27 -10.13 29.78
N MET A 355 -0.57 -9.39 29.05
CA MET A 355 -1.94 -9.09 29.43
C MET A 355 -2.97 -10.01 28.75
N GLU A 356 -4.24 -9.90 29.14
CA GLU A 356 -5.30 -10.77 28.62
C GLU A 356 -5.47 -10.67 27.10
N THR A 357 -5.60 -11.83 26.45
CA THR A 357 -5.93 -11.94 25.03
C THR A 357 -7.40 -11.61 24.78
N LEU A 358 -7.65 -10.68 23.87
CA LEU A 358 -8.96 -10.27 23.39
C LEU A 358 -9.23 -10.83 22.00
N GLN A 359 -10.50 -11.08 21.71
CA GLN A 359 -10.99 -11.44 20.39
C GLN A 359 -11.47 -10.18 19.67
N ARG A 360 -10.85 -9.86 18.53
CA ARG A 360 -11.19 -8.71 17.69
C ARG A 360 -12.02 -9.15 16.50
N ILE A 361 -13.20 -8.57 16.32
CA ILE A 361 -14.07 -8.84 15.16
C ILE A 361 -14.19 -7.56 14.32
N TYR A 362 -13.93 -7.68 13.02
CA TYR A 362 -14.00 -6.58 12.06
C TYR A 362 -15.30 -6.60 11.27
N GLY A 363 -15.88 -5.42 11.09
CA GLY A 363 -17.07 -5.19 10.30
C GLY A 363 -16.96 -3.95 9.44
N ILE A 364 -17.81 -3.89 8.42
CA ILE A 364 -18.04 -2.70 7.61
C ILE A 364 -19.53 -2.53 7.38
N SER A 365 -19.98 -1.28 7.24
CA SER A 365 -21.38 -0.96 6.99
C SER A 365 -21.53 0.24 6.07
N PHE A 366 -22.67 0.30 5.38
CA PHE A 366 -23.01 1.34 4.41
C PHE A 366 -24.48 1.73 4.46
N PRO A 367 -24.82 2.99 4.10
CA PRO A 367 -26.20 3.48 4.08
C PRO A 367 -27.02 2.88 2.94
N ASP A 368 -26.39 2.19 1.98
CA ASP A 368 -27.09 1.48 0.91
C ASP A 368 -26.38 0.18 0.49
N ASN A 369 -27.14 -0.71 -0.15
CA ASN A 369 -26.65 -2.00 -0.63
C ASN A 369 -25.77 -1.91 -1.89
N LYS A 370 -25.82 -0.81 -2.65
CA LYS A 370 -24.98 -0.63 -3.85
C LYS A 370 -23.52 -0.36 -3.45
N MET A 371 -23.31 0.45 -2.41
CA MET A 371 -21.99 0.68 -1.81
C MET A 371 -21.41 -0.62 -1.26
N MET A 372 -22.23 -1.44 -0.58
CA MET A 372 -21.80 -2.76 -0.11
C MET A 372 -21.32 -3.65 -1.25
N LYS A 373 -22.09 -3.78 -2.35
CA LYS A 373 -21.67 -4.56 -3.52
C LYS A 373 -20.40 -4.02 -4.18
N THR A 374 -20.24 -2.69 -4.20
CA THR A 374 -19.03 -2.05 -4.74
C THR A 374 -17.82 -2.40 -3.88
N TRP A 375 -17.98 -2.34 -2.56
CA TRP A 375 -16.94 -2.76 -1.62
C TRP A 375 -16.63 -4.26 -1.73
N GLU A 376 -17.63 -5.14 -1.83
CA GLU A 376 -17.45 -6.58 -2.00
C GLU A 376 -16.66 -6.90 -3.28
N LYS A 377 -17.01 -6.26 -4.40
CA LYS A 377 -16.29 -6.39 -5.67
C LYS A 377 -14.83 -5.95 -5.53
N PHE A 378 -14.60 -4.84 -4.83
CA PHE A 378 -13.25 -4.34 -4.57
C PHE A 378 -12.43 -5.28 -3.68
N GLN A 379 -13.04 -5.88 -2.65
CA GLN A 379 -12.40 -6.88 -1.79
C GLN A 379 -12.07 -8.17 -2.56
N GLU A 380 -12.96 -8.61 -3.46
CA GLU A 380 -12.70 -9.75 -4.32
C GLU A 380 -11.54 -9.49 -5.27
N GLU A 381 -11.50 -8.31 -5.88
CA GLU A 381 -10.38 -7.87 -6.71
C GLU A 381 -9.07 -7.81 -5.91
N ALA A 382 -9.09 -7.24 -4.70
CA ALA A 382 -7.93 -7.18 -3.80
C ALA A 382 -7.42 -8.57 -3.41
N LYS A 383 -8.32 -9.52 -3.11
CA LYS A 383 -7.97 -10.92 -2.83
C LYS A 383 -7.35 -11.63 -4.03
N ASN A 384 -7.84 -11.34 -5.24
CA ASN A 384 -7.28 -11.90 -6.47
C ASN A 384 -5.92 -11.30 -6.82
N ARG A 385 -5.66 -10.07 -6.40
CA ARG A 385 -4.38 -9.38 -6.59
C ARG A 385 -3.35 -9.70 -5.51
N ASP A 386 -3.71 -10.37 -4.41
CA ASP A 386 -2.80 -10.68 -3.31
C ASP A 386 -1.52 -11.39 -3.80
N HIS A 387 -0.37 -10.78 -3.55
CA HIS A 387 0.92 -11.30 -4.02
C HIS A 387 1.22 -12.72 -3.52
N ARG A 388 0.65 -13.15 -2.39
CA ARG A 388 0.83 -14.51 -1.85
C ARG A 388 0.08 -15.54 -2.69
N LYS A 389 -1.11 -15.17 -3.19
CA LYS A 389 -1.89 -16.00 -4.11
C LYS A 389 -1.19 -16.07 -5.47
N ILE A 390 -0.84 -14.91 -6.03
CA ILE A 390 -0.12 -14.80 -7.31
C ILE A 390 1.22 -15.54 -7.25
N GLY A 391 2.00 -15.33 -6.19
CA GLY A 391 3.30 -15.95 -5.99
C GLY A 391 3.23 -17.48 -5.96
N LYS A 392 2.14 -18.04 -5.41
CA LYS A 392 1.88 -19.48 -5.46
C LYS A 392 1.41 -19.94 -6.84
N GLU A 393 0.44 -19.24 -7.44
CA GLU A 393 -0.15 -19.60 -8.75
C GLU A 393 0.86 -19.52 -9.89
N GLN A 394 1.82 -18.59 -9.82
CA GLN A 394 2.87 -18.39 -10.81
C GLN A 394 4.21 -19.04 -10.45
N GLU A 395 4.28 -19.74 -9.31
CA GLU A 395 5.49 -20.42 -8.85
C GLU A 395 6.69 -19.45 -8.70
N LEU A 396 6.45 -18.29 -8.09
CA LEU A 396 7.47 -17.26 -7.89
C LEU A 396 8.25 -17.50 -6.61
N PHE A 397 7.56 -17.86 -5.52
CA PHE A 397 8.19 -18.02 -4.22
C PHE A 397 7.33 -18.84 -3.25
N PHE A 398 7.96 -19.32 -2.18
CA PHE A 398 7.29 -19.93 -1.03
C PHE A 398 7.98 -19.58 0.29
N PHE A 399 7.33 -19.90 1.41
CA PHE A 399 7.88 -19.76 2.75
C PHE A 399 7.88 -21.13 3.45
N HIS A 400 8.85 -21.34 4.34
CA HIS A 400 8.99 -22.59 5.08
C HIS A 400 9.19 -22.30 6.58
N ASP A 401 8.59 -23.12 7.45
CA ASP A 401 8.60 -22.91 8.90
C ASP A 401 9.99 -23.00 9.53
N LEU A 402 10.95 -23.62 8.84
CA LEU A 402 12.36 -23.66 9.24
C LEU A 402 13.10 -22.32 9.03
N SER A 403 12.54 -21.39 8.26
CA SER A 403 13.08 -20.03 8.11
C SER A 403 11.93 -19.02 8.04
N PRO A 404 11.21 -18.81 9.16
CA PRO A 404 10.02 -17.97 9.19
C PRO A 404 10.40 -16.52 8.87
N GLY A 405 9.66 -15.91 7.96
CA GLY A 405 9.94 -14.54 7.49
C GLY A 405 11.10 -14.44 6.50
N SER A 406 11.67 -15.54 6.05
CA SER A 406 12.67 -15.58 4.98
C SER A 406 12.09 -16.30 3.77
N CYS A 407 12.10 -15.63 2.62
CA CYS A 407 11.46 -16.13 1.42
C CYS A 407 12.37 -17.04 0.59
N PHE A 408 11.82 -18.13 0.05
CA PHE A 408 12.46 -18.95 -0.97
C PHE A 408 11.96 -18.52 -2.34
N PHE A 409 12.82 -17.84 -3.12
CA PHE A 409 12.52 -17.51 -4.50
C PHE A 409 12.76 -18.72 -5.40
N LEU A 410 11.72 -19.09 -6.16
CA LEU A 410 11.79 -20.11 -7.21
C LEU A 410 12.38 -19.50 -8.49
N PRO A 411 12.77 -20.29 -9.51
CA PRO A 411 13.45 -19.78 -10.70
C PRO A 411 12.78 -18.55 -11.35
N ARG A 412 11.45 -18.55 -11.45
CA ARG A 412 10.68 -17.42 -12.01
C ARG A 412 10.67 -16.19 -11.10
N GLY A 413 10.57 -16.37 -9.79
CA GLY A 413 10.68 -15.26 -8.84
C GLY A 413 12.09 -14.68 -8.80
N ALA A 414 13.12 -15.54 -8.89
CA ALA A 414 14.52 -15.13 -8.97
C ALA A 414 14.82 -14.33 -10.23
N PHE A 415 14.21 -14.67 -11.38
CA PHE A 415 14.29 -13.87 -12.60
C PHE A 415 13.79 -12.44 -12.37
N ILE A 416 12.59 -12.26 -11.80
CA ILE A 416 12.02 -10.95 -11.47
C ILE A 416 12.97 -10.19 -10.52
N TYR A 417 13.44 -10.88 -9.48
CA TYR A 417 14.33 -10.32 -8.47
C TYR A 417 15.62 -9.76 -9.08
N ASN A 418 16.32 -10.57 -9.90
CA ASN A 418 17.56 -10.17 -10.56
C ASN A 418 17.32 -9.04 -11.57
N THR A 419 16.24 -9.13 -12.35
CA THR A 419 15.86 -8.11 -13.34
C THR A 419 15.64 -6.74 -12.68
N LEU A 420 15.01 -6.70 -11.50
CA LEU A 420 14.85 -5.45 -10.72
C LEU A 420 16.20 -4.91 -10.21
N MET A 421 17.07 -5.80 -9.71
CA MET A 421 18.40 -5.39 -9.26
C MET A 421 19.23 -4.83 -10.41
N ASP A 422 19.24 -5.50 -11.56
CA ASP A 422 20.01 -5.10 -12.73
C ASP A 422 19.50 -3.78 -13.31
N PHE A 423 18.18 -3.59 -13.37
CA PHE A 423 17.58 -2.31 -13.74
C PHE A 423 18.08 -1.16 -12.84
N ILE A 424 18.15 -1.36 -11.54
CA ILE A 424 18.66 -0.35 -10.62
C ILE A 424 20.18 -0.16 -10.77
N ARG A 425 20.95 -1.22 -11.00
CA ARG A 425 22.39 -1.11 -11.30
C ARG A 425 22.66 -0.29 -12.55
N GLU A 426 21.86 -0.45 -13.61
CA GLU A 426 21.96 0.41 -14.79
C GLU A 426 21.71 1.89 -14.44
N GLU A 427 20.72 2.17 -13.60
CA GLU A 427 20.44 3.53 -13.15
C GLU A 427 21.54 4.10 -12.22
N TYR A 428 22.23 3.24 -11.46
CA TYR A 428 23.41 3.58 -10.68
C TYR A 428 24.57 4.00 -11.56
N HIS A 429 24.84 3.24 -12.63
CA HIS A 429 25.87 3.59 -13.61
C HIS A 429 25.62 4.94 -14.27
N LYS A 430 24.37 5.25 -14.65
CA LYS A 430 23.99 6.55 -15.24
C LYS A 430 24.20 7.74 -14.28
N ARG A 431 24.27 7.49 -12.98
CA ARG A 431 24.30 8.52 -11.91
C ARG A 431 25.57 8.47 -11.05
N ASN A 432 26.62 7.80 -11.54
CA ASN A 432 27.92 7.71 -10.88
C ASN A 432 27.84 7.17 -9.43
N PHE A 433 26.99 6.17 -9.20
CA PHE A 433 27.06 5.35 -7.99
C PHE A 433 28.09 4.23 -8.17
N THR A 434 28.82 3.93 -7.10
CA THR A 434 29.77 2.81 -7.05
C THR A 434 29.19 1.71 -6.17
N GLU A 435 28.96 0.53 -6.74
CA GLU A 435 28.50 -0.63 -5.98
C GLU A 435 29.63 -1.15 -5.07
N VAL A 436 29.32 -1.44 -3.81
CA VAL A 436 30.23 -1.95 -2.80
C VAL A 436 29.64 -3.19 -2.13
N LEU A 437 30.51 -4.00 -1.52
CA LEU A 437 30.12 -5.18 -0.76
C LEU A 437 30.63 -5.05 0.68
N SER A 438 29.73 -5.16 1.64
CA SER A 438 30.03 -5.07 3.07
C SER A 438 29.67 -6.38 3.80
N PRO A 439 30.40 -6.76 4.88
CA PRO A 439 30.09 -7.94 5.69
C PRO A 439 28.62 -7.99 6.19
N ASN A 440 28.14 -9.20 6.47
CA ASN A 440 26.79 -9.41 7.02
C ASN A 440 26.75 -9.49 8.56
N MET A 441 27.91 -9.76 9.18
CA MET A 441 28.05 -9.96 10.62
C MET A 441 29.07 -8.97 11.18
N TYR A 442 28.72 -8.31 12.27
CA TYR A 442 29.60 -7.35 12.96
C TYR A 442 29.53 -7.54 14.47
N SER A 443 30.61 -7.18 15.16
CA SER A 443 30.62 -7.05 16.62
C SER A 443 29.62 -5.96 17.07
N SER A 444 29.00 -6.15 18.25
CA SER A 444 28.07 -5.20 18.87
C SER A 444 28.64 -3.78 18.94
N ARG A 445 29.96 -3.66 19.11
CA ARG A 445 30.72 -2.41 19.19
C ARG A 445 30.47 -1.47 18.01
N LEU A 446 30.25 -2.00 16.80
CA LEU A 446 29.91 -1.18 15.63
C LEU A 446 28.56 -0.47 15.83
N TRP A 447 27.58 -1.21 16.33
CA TRP A 447 26.22 -0.72 16.56
C TRP A 447 26.18 0.25 17.74
N GLU A 448 26.96 -0.01 18.79
CA GLU A 448 27.16 0.91 19.91
C GLU A 448 27.77 2.24 19.47
N ALA A 449 28.85 2.19 18.66
CA ALA A 449 29.47 3.38 18.10
C ALA A 449 28.47 4.19 17.25
N SER A 450 27.72 3.50 16.39
CA SER A 450 26.70 4.14 15.55
C SER A 450 25.48 4.67 16.30
N GLY A 451 25.22 4.20 17.53
CA GLY A 451 24.04 4.55 18.33
C GLY A 451 22.82 3.67 18.08
N HIS A 452 22.90 2.75 17.11
CA HIS A 452 21.80 1.85 16.79
C HIS A 452 21.58 0.79 17.86
N TRP A 453 22.60 0.44 18.67
CA TRP A 453 22.42 -0.54 19.73
C TRP A 453 21.37 -0.09 20.77
N GLN A 454 21.39 1.18 21.15
CA GLN A 454 20.48 1.75 22.16
C GLN A 454 19.03 1.84 21.68
N HIS A 455 18.81 1.95 20.36
CA HIS A 455 17.49 2.18 19.78
C HIS A 455 16.93 0.99 18.99
N TYR A 456 17.76 0.02 18.61
CA TYR A 456 17.41 -1.01 17.64
C TYR A 456 17.82 -2.44 18.03
N SER A 457 18.55 -2.64 19.13
CA SER A 457 19.06 -3.95 19.56
C SER A 457 17.97 -5.02 19.70
N GLU A 458 16.78 -4.67 20.21
CA GLU A 458 15.63 -5.58 20.34
C GLU A 458 15.17 -6.15 18.99
N ASN A 459 15.39 -5.41 17.90
CA ASN A 459 15.02 -5.79 16.54
C ASN A 459 16.20 -6.39 15.76
N MET A 460 17.31 -6.74 16.41
CA MET A 460 18.49 -7.34 15.77
C MET A 460 18.58 -8.83 16.10
N PHE A 461 19.14 -9.60 15.16
CA PHE A 461 19.55 -10.98 15.46
C PHE A 461 20.97 -10.95 16.03
N THR A 462 21.10 -11.31 17.30
CA THR A 462 22.36 -11.38 18.03
C THR A 462 22.76 -12.83 18.31
N PHE A 463 24.06 -13.08 18.37
CA PHE A 463 24.63 -14.37 18.74
C PHE A 463 25.99 -14.14 19.38
N ASP A 464 26.35 -15.00 20.32
CA ASP A 464 27.63 -14.89 21.03
C ASP A 464 28.70 -15.69 20.30
N ILE A 465 29.84 -15.06 20.02
CA ILE A 465 31.04 -15.71 19.51
C ILE A 465 32.15 -15.49 20.54
N GLU A 466 32.59 -16.59 21.15
CA GLU A 466 33.58 -16.57 22.23
C GLU A 466 33.13 -15.70 23.42
N LYS A 467 33.72 -14.51 23.56
CA LYS A 467 33.42 -13.54 24.62
C LYS A 467 32.76 -12.26 24.11
N ASP A 468 32.55 -12.14 22.80
CA ASP A 468 31.98 -10.95 22.17
C ASP A 468 30.61 -11.27 21.58
N THR A 469 29.67 -10.33 21.73
CA THR A 469 28.37 -10.41 21.07
C THR A 469 28.48 -9.88 19.65
N PHE A 470 27.99 -10.65 18.70
CA PHE A 470 27.87 -10.28 17.29
C PHE A 470 26.41 -10.14 16.91
N ALA A 471 26.16 -9.39 15.84
CA ALA A 471 24.83 -9.26 15.27
C ALA A 471 24.87 -9.30 13.74
N LEU A 472 23.80 -9.83 13.15
CA LEU A 472 23.53 -9.65 11.73
C LEU A 472 23.17 -8.18 11.48
N LYS A 473 23.68 -7.61 10.38
CA LYS A 473 23.40 -6.21 10.06
C LYS A 473 21.91 -5.97 9.79
N PRO A 474 21.27 -4.98 10.47
CA PRO A 474 19.91 -4.55 10.15
C PRO A 474 19.86 -3.44 9.09
N MET A 475 21.02 -2.87 8.74
CA MET A 475 21.23 -1.79 7.77
C MET A 475 22.70 -1.73 7.33
N ASN A 476 22.99 -1.09 6.19
CA ASN A 476 24.36 -1.01 5.64
C ASN A 476 25.16 0.22 6.11
N CYS A 477 24.50 1.25 6.65
CA CYS A 477 25.09 2.57 6.90
C CYS A 477 26.39 2.53 7.72
N PRO A 478 26.47 1.83 8.87
CA PRO A 478 27.69 1.78 9.67
C PRO A 478 28.87 1.13 8.93
N GLY A 479 28.60 0.11 8.11
CA GLY A 479 29.62 -0.52 7.26
C GLY A 479 30.20 0.47 6.24
N HIS A 480 29.33 1.27 5.60
CA HIS A 480 29.76 2.31 4.65
C HIS A 480 30.57 3.43 5.31
N CYS A 481 30.29 3.75 6.58
CA CYS A 481 31.10 4.70 7.35
C CYS A 481 32.55 4.18 7.53
N LEU A 482 32.71 2.89 7.83
CA LEU A 482 34.04 2.26 7.89
C LEU A 482 34.76 2.31 6.53
N MET A 483 34.04 2.06 5.44
CA MET A 483 34.60 2.13 4.08
C MET A 483 35.02 3.56 3.70
N PHE A 484 34.22 4.57 4.08
CA PHE A 484 34.60 5.97 3.91
C PHE A 484 35.87 6.28 4.69
N ALA A 485 35.93 5.90 5.97
CA ALA A 485 37.03 6.16 6.90
C ALA A 485 38.33 5.39 6.59
N HIS A 486 38.28 4.33 5.76
CA HIS A 486 39.42 3.47 5.45
C HIS A 486 40.66 4.24 4.92
N ARG A 487 40.45 5.34 4.19
CA ARG A 487 41.54 6.22 3.74
C ARG A 487 41.16 7.70 3.83
N PRO A 488 42.15 8.62 3.91
CA PRO A 488 41.91 10.04 3.81
C PRO A 488 41.14 10.41 2.54
N ARG A 489 40.22 11.37 2.66
CA ARG A 489 39.34 11.84 1.57
C ARG A 489 39.63 13.30 1.24
N SER A 490 39.62 13.65 -0.04
CA SER A 490 39.69 15.05 -0.50
C SER A 490 38.31 15.58 -0.86
N TRP A 491 38.08 16.89 -0.68
CA TRP A 491 36.88 17.57 -1.20
C TRP A 491 36.65 17.33 -2.71
N ARG A 492 37.72 17.06 -3.48
CA ARG A 492 37.65 16.77 -4.92
C ARG A 492 36.96 15.44 -5.25
N GLU A 493 36.95 14.52 -4.30
CA GLU A 493 36.27 13.22 -4.46
C GLU A 493 34.77 13.31 -4.12
N MET A 494 34.34 14.43 -3.52
CA MET A 494 32.95 14.63 -3.09
C MET A 494 32.11 15.13 -4.27
N PRO A 495 30.91 14.58 -4.50
CA PRO A 495 30.22 13.58 -3.66
C PRO A 495 30.65 12.13 -3.94
N ILE A 496 30.84 11.34 -2.88
CA ILE A 496 31.09 9.89 -2.96
C ILE A 496 29.76 9.15 -2.79
N ARG A 497 29.40 8.31 -3.74
CA ARG A 497 28.11 7.60 -3.77
C ARG A 497 28.32 6.08 -3.70
N PHE A 498 28.14 5.49 -2.52
CA PHE A 498 28.18 4.04 -2.36
C PHE A 498 26.78 3.44 -2.49
N ALA A 499 26.64 2.39 -3.27
CA ALA A 499 25.43 1.57 -3.37
C ALA A 499 25.72 0.15 -2.90
N ASP A 500 24.81 -0.47 -2.16
CA ASP A 500 24.99 -1.82 -1.62
C ASP A 500 23.66 -2.57 -1.62
N PHE A 501 23.63 -3.70 -2.32
CA PHE A 501 22.53 -4.66 -2.27
C PHE A 501 22.72 -5.71 -1.17
N GLY A 502 23.44 -5.37 -0.11
CA GLY A 502 23.78 -6.25 1.00
C GLY A 502 22.56 -6.86 1.67
N VAL A 503 22.72 -8.09 2.15
CA VAL A 503 21.64 -8.81 2.83
C VAL A 503 21.46 -8.26 4.24
N LEU A 504 20.24 -7.83 4.53
CA LEU A 504 19.85 -7.26 5.81
C LEU A 504 18.94 -8.21 6.58
N HIS A 505 19.06 -8.16 7.91
CA HIS A 505 18.24 -8.97 8.81
C HIS A 505 17.63 -8.12 9.93
N ARG A 506 16.31 -8.24 10.12
CA ARG A 506 15.56 -7.59 11.22
C ARG A 506 14.72 -8.63 11.94
N ASN A 507 14.80 -8.67 13.26
CA ASN A 507 14.07 -9.61 14.09
C ASN A 507 12.62 -9.18 14.30
N GLU A 508 11.87 -9.13 13.19
CA GLU A 508 10.45 -8.81 13.21
C GLU A 508 9.66 -9.88 14.01
N LEU A 509 8.68 -9.42 14.78
CA LEU A 509 7.77 -10.29 15.53
C LEU A 509 7.04 -11.23 14.57
N SER A 510 6.98 -12.53 14.89
CA SER A 510 6.42 -13.57 14.01
C SER A 510 4.98 -13.27 13.56
N GLY A 511 4.16 -12.73 14.46
CA GLY A 511 2.77 -12.34 14.17
C GLY A 511 2.61 -11.17 13.20
N THR A 512 3.69 -10.44 12.90
CA THR A 512 3.68 -9.29 11.98
C THR A 512 4.17 -9.63 10.57
N LEU A 513 4.75 -10.82 10.38
CA LEU A 513 5.25 -11.27 9.07
C LEU A 513 4.09 -11.42 8.07
N SER A 514 4.29 -10.92 6.86
CA SER A 514 3.23 -10.90 5.85
C SER A 514 3.80 -11.03 4.44
N GLY A 515 3.86 -12.27 3.94
CA GLY A 515 4.38 -12.58 2.61
C GLY A 515 5.72 -11.89 2.36
N LEU A 516 5.84 -11.18 1.23
CA LEU A 516 7.04 -10.40 0.90
C LEU A 516 6.99 -8.95 1.41
N THR A 517 5.85 -8.48 1.94
CA THR A 517 5.67 -7.08 2.39
C THR A 517 6.34 -6.77 3.73
N ARG A 518 6.54 -7.79 4.58
CA ARG A 518 7.24 -7.72 5.87
C ARG A 518 7.94 -9.05 6.15
N VAL A 519 9.26 -9.03 6.07
CA VAL A 519 10.17 -10.18 6.11
C VAL A 519 11.31 -9.92 7.10
N ARG A 520 11.95 -10.98 7.57
CA ARG A 520 13.12 -10.91 8.47
C ARG A 520 14.42 -10.75 7.69
N ARG A 521 14.54 -11.40 6.54
CA ARG A 521 15.66 -11.26 5.60
C ARG A 521 15.20 -10.47 4.38
N PHE A 522 15.97 -9.46 3.98
CA PHE A 522 15.71 -8.70 2.76
C PHE A 522 16.98 -8.13 2.14
N GLN A 523 16.94 -7.75 0.86
CA GLN A 523 17.94 -6.87 0.26
C GLN A 523 17.27 -5.59 -0.19
N GLN A 524 17.96 -4.48 0.03
CA GLN A 524 17.49 -3.15 -0.32
C GLN A 524 18.41 -2.56 -1.37
N ASP A 525 17.87 -1.69 -2.23
CA ASP A 525 18.66 -0.84 -3.13
C ASP A 525 19.30 0.33 -2.37
N ASP A 526 20.00 -0.02 -1.29
CA ASP A 526 20.48 0.92 -0.29
C ASP A 526 21.68 1.69 -0.84
N ALA A 527 21.71 3.00 -0.62
CA ALA A 527 22.82 3.83 -1.05
C ALA A 527 23.06 4.99 -0.08
N HIS A 528 24.34 5.36 0.04
CA HIS A 528 24.83 6.37 0.95
C HIS A 528 25.71 7.34 0.17
N ILE A 529 25.25 8.59 0.12
CA ILE A 529 25.97 9.68 -0.54
C ILE A 529 26.67 10.49 0.54
N PHE A 530 27.99 10.51 0.52
CA PHE A 530 28.81 11.40 1.32
C PHE A 530 29.05 12.67 0.50
N CYS A 531 28.46 13.78 0.93
CA CYS A 531 28.53 15.06 0.25
C CYS A 531 29.01 16.17 1.20
N THR A 532 29.40 17.31 0.63
CA THR A 532 29.61 18.54 1.40
C THR A 532 28.27 19.22 1.67
N VAL A 533 28.21 20.14 2.65
CA VAL A 533 26.97 20.84 3.01
C VAL A 533 26.40 21.60 1.81
N ASP A 534 27.26 22.23 1.01
CA ASP A 534 26.84 23.01 -0.18
C ASP A 534 26.29 22.13 -1.31
N GLN A 535 26.52 20.81 -1.27
CA GLN A 535 26.07 19.85 -2.29
C GLN A 535 24.74 19.17 -1.94
N ILE A 536 24.17 19.40 -0.75
CA ILE A 536 22.98 18.69 -0.26
C ILE A 536 21.79 18.87 -1.21
N GLU A 537 21.47 20.10 -1.59
CA GLU A 537 20.31 20.40 -2.46
C GLU A 537 20.45 19.74 -3.84
N GLU A 538 21.65 19.78 -4.44
CA GLU A 538 21.93 19.15 -5.74
C GLU A 538 21.76 17.62 -5.67
N GLU A 539 22.27 16.97 -4.62
CA GLU A 539 22.17 15.52 -4.45
C GLU A 539 20.74 15.06 -4.12
N ILE A 540 19.98 15.82 -3.33
CA ILE A 540 18.56 15.53 -3.09
C ILE A 540 17.79 15.63 -4.41
N LYS A 541 18.02 16.66 -5.21
CA LYS A 541 17.39 16.82 -6.52
C LYS A 541 17.72 15.65 -7.45
N GLY A 542 18.98 15.22 -7.48
CA GLY A 542 19.41 14.02 -8.22
C GLY A 542 18.67 12.76 -7.77
N CYS A 543 18.46 12.60 -6.46
CA CYS A 543 17.71 11.48 -5.89
C CYS A 543 16.21 11.53 -6.25
N LEU A 544 15.58 12.71 -6.22
CA LEU A 544 14.17 12.89 -6.61
C LEU A 544 13.97 12.61 -8.12
N GLN A 545 14.89 13.05 -8.97
CA GLN A 545 14.87 12.73 -10.40
C GLN A 545 15.07 11.25 -10.67
N PHE A 546 15.97 10.60 -9.92
CA PHE A 546 16.16 9.16 -10.00
C PHE A 546 14.88 8.41 -9.62
N LEU A 547 14.26 8.78 -8.50
CA LEU A 547 12.99 8.22 -8.06
C LEU A 547 11.89 8.38 -9.12
N GLN A 548 11.80 9.58 -9.72
CA GLN A 548 10.82 9.84 -10.78
C GLN A 548 11.05 8.94 -12.00
N SER A 549 12.31 8.74 -12.43
CA SER A 549 12.65 7.84 -13.54
C SER A 549 12.15 6.43 -13.28
N VAL A 550 12.49 5.87 -12.11
CA VAL A 550 12.13 4.50 -11.73
C VAL A 550 10.61 4.32 -11.60
N TYR A 551 9.93 5.23 -10.91
CA TYR A 551 8.48 5.09 -10.71
C TYR A 551 7.67 5.36 -11.98
N SER A 552 8.16 6.21 -12.88
CA SER A 552 7.54 6.40 -14.19
C SER A 552 7.63 5.13 -15.04
N THR A 553 8.76 4.42 -14.99
CA THR A 553 8.93 3.12 -15.69
C THR A 553 7.95 2.06 -15.18
N PHE A 554 7.64 2.06 -13.88
CA PHE A 554 6.62 1.17 -13.30
C PHE A 554 5.18 1.68 -13.44
N GLY A 555 4.97 2.90 -13.94
CA GLY A 555 3.65 3.52 -14.01
C GLY A 555 3.05 3.90 -12.64
N PHE A 556 3.87 4.10 -11.62
CA PHE A 556 3.41 4.45 -10.28
C PHE A 556 3.16 5.93 -10.08
N SER A 557 2.10 6.25 -9.34
CA SER A 557 1.88 7.58 -8.75
C SER A 557 2.37 7.59 -7.30
N PHE A 558 2.95 8.72 -6.87
CA PHE A 558 3.53 8.83 -5.53
C PHE A 558 3.19 10.16 -4.86
N GLN A 559 3.18 10.15 -3.53
CA GLN A 559 3.04 11.31 -2.66
C GLN A 559 4.34 11.53 -1.88
N LEU A 560 4.75 12.79 -1.77
CA LEU A 560 5.92 13.21 -1.02
C LEU A 560 5.48 13.75 0.34
N ASN A 561 6.09 13.26 1.41
CA ASN A 561 5.91 13.80 2.76
C ASN A 561 7.24 14.25 3.33
N LEU A 562 7.31 15.50 3.82
CA LEU A 562 8.45 16.02 4.54
C LEU A 562 8.26 15.74 6.03
N SER A 563 9.06 14.81 6.56
CA SER A 563 9.00 14.39 7.96
C SER A 563 10.05 15.17 8.76
N THR A 564 9.58 16.05 9.65
CA THR A 564 10.41 17.02 10.40
C THR A 564 10.78 16.49 11.80
N ARG A 565 11.60 17.26 12.52
CA ARG A 565 12.23 16.91 13.80
C ARG A 565 11.27 16.26 14.82
N PRO A 566 11.60 15.05 15.32
CA PRO A 566 10.83 14.39 16.39
C PRO A 566 11.13 15.00 17.76
N ALA A 567 10.34 14.64 18.78
CA ALA A 567 10.56 15.11 20.16
C ALA A 567 11.91 14.63 20.75
N ASN A 568 12.36 13.42 20.39
CA ASN A 568 13.63 12.84 20.80
C ASN A 568 14.64 12.86 19.64
N PHE A 569 15.28 14.01 19.39
CA PHE A 569 16.26 14.17 18.30
C PHE A 569 17.70 14.30 18.83
N LEU A 570 18.68 13.97 17.99
CA LEU A 570 20.11 14.18 18.26
C LEU A 570 20.66 15.35 17.44
N GLY A 571 21.55 16.14 18.04
CA GLY A 571 22.26 17.26 17.39
C GLY A 571 21.70 18.64 17.73
N GLU A 572 22.34 19.67 17.19
CA GLU A 572 21.99 21.07 17.46
C GLU A 572 20.72 21.51 16.72
N MET A 573 19.93 22.37 17.37
CA MET A 573 18.66 22.88 16.84
C MET A 573 18.82 23.61 15.50
N GLU A 574 19.88 24.41 15.37
CA GLU A 574 20.19 25.21 14.19
C GLU A 574 20.47 24.34 12.94
N MET A 575 21.18 23.22 13.14
CA MET A 575 21.49 22.28 12.06
C MET A 575 20.24 21.60 11.53
N TRP A 576 19.28 21.31 12.40
CA TRP A 576 17.98 20.75 12.03
C TRP A 576 17.14 21.72 11.22
N GLU A 577 17.08 23.00 11.64
CA GLU A 577 16.33 24.03 10.92
C GLU A 577 16.88 24.24 9.51
N GLU A 578 18.20 24.26 9.36
CA GLU A 578 18.84 24.40 8.05
C GLU A 578 18.59 23.15 7.17
N ALA A 579 18.70 21.94 7.73
CA ALA A 579 18.44 20.70 7.00
C ALA A 579 16.98 20.58 6.53
N GLU A 580 16.02 20.96 7.38
CA GLU A 580 14.60 20.99 7.04
C GLU A 580 14.31 21.99 5.92
N LYS A 581 14.93 23.17 5.98
CA LYS A 581 14.81 24.22 4.96
C LYS A 581 15.38 23.77 3.61
N GLN A 582 16.55 23.12 3.58
CA GLN A 582 17.15 22.60 2.34
C GLN A 582 16.28 21.50 1.70
N LEU A 583 15.72 20.59 2.49
CA LEU A 583 14.76 19.59 1.98
C LEU A 583 13.49 20.25 1.46
N GLN A 584 12.98 21.27 2.14
CA GLN A 584 11.80 22.02 1.71
C GLN A 584 12.05 22.75 0.40
N ASN A 585 13.19 23.43 0.24
CA ASN A 585 13.60 24.09 -1.01
C ASN A 585 13.67 23.09 -2.16
N SER A 586 14.32 21.95 -1.93
CA SER A 586 14.45 20.87 -2.92
C SER A 586 13.10 20.33 -3.38
N LEU A 587 12.14 20.20 -2.47
CA LEU A 587 10.76 19.79 -2.77
C LEU A 587 9.98 20.85 -3.54
N MET A 588 10.14 22.13 -3.19
CA MET A 588 9.51 23.24 -3.92
C MET A 588 10.01 23.32 -5.36
N GLU A 589 11.33 23.21 -5.56
CA GLU A 589 11.93 23.24 -6.90
C GLU A 589 11.54 22.02 -7.74
N PHE A 590 11.38 20.85 -7.12
CA PHE A 590 10.90 19.64 -7.81
C PHE A 590 9.47 19.80 -8.37
N GLY A 591 8.69 20.74 -7.86
CA GLY A 591 7.41 21.15 -8.45
C GLY A 591 6.27 20.14 -8.32
N LYS A 592 6.41 19.12 -7.46
CA LYS A 592 5.35 18.14 -7.15
C LYS A 592 4.67 18.46 -5.81
N PRO A 593 3.35 18.19 -5.65
CA PRO A 593 2.67 18.36 -4.38
C PRO A 593 3.30 17.52 -3.26
N TRP A 594 3.54 18.13 -2.11
CA TRP A 594 4.06 17.47 -0.91
C TRP A 594 3.25 17.89 0.32
N LYS A 595 3.29 17.07 1.37
CA LYS A 595 2.65 17.35 2.66
C LYS A 595 3.70 17.37 3.78
N MET A 596 3.47 18.18 4.79
CA MET A 596 4.29 18.17 6.00
C MET A 596 3.80 17.06 6.94
N ASN A 597 4.73 16.33 7.56
CA ASN A 597 4.46 15.28 8.54
C ASN A 597 5.25 15.57 9.82
N PRO A 598 4.74 16.49 10.67
CA PRO A 598 5.50 16.98 11.81
C PRO A 598 5.86 15.88 12.81
N GLY A 599 7.13 15.80 13.21
CA GLY A 599 7.59 14.90 14.27
C GLY A 599 7.87 13.46 13.86
N ASP A 600 7.78 13.13 12.56
CA ASP A 600 8.00 11.78 12.04
C ASP A 600 9.40 11.58 11.42
N GLY A 601 10.31 12.55 11.60
CA GLY A 601 11.71 12.46 11.17
C GLY A 601 12.49 11.35 11.91
N ALA A 602 13.62 10.92 11.33
CA ALA A 602 14.51 9.97 12.01
C ALA A 602 15.22 10.67 13.19
N PHE A 603 15.71 9.93 14.19
CA PHE A 603 16.38 10.55 15.34
C PHE A 603 17.67 11.32 14.99
N TYR A 604 18.25 11.07 13.81
CA TYR A 604 19.50 11.66 13.31
C TYR A 604 19.33 12.71 12.20
N GLY A 605 18.11 12.93 11.70
CA GLY A 605 17.85 13.98 10.72
C GLY A 605 16.47 13.91 10.05
N PRO A 606 16.10 14.96 9.30
CA PRO A 606 14.84 15.01 8.57
C PRO A 606 14.88 14.11 7.33
N LYS A 607 13.70 13.70 6.86
CA LYS A 607 13.56 12.80 5.70
C LYS A 607 12.39 13.16 4.80
N ILE A 608 12.53 12.79 3.54
CA ILE A 608 11.45 12.78 2.55
C ILE A 608 10.95 11.34 2.45
N ASP A 609 9.72 11.12 2.90
CA ASP A 609 9.05 9.83 2.81
C ASP A 609 8.17 9.78 1.57
N ILE A 610 8.44 8.80 0.71
CA ILE A 610 7.71 8.63 -0.54
C ILE A 610 6.73 7.47 -0.41
N LYS A 611 5.45 7.79 -0.53
CA LYS A 611 4.33 6.84 -0.47
C LYS A 611 3.82 6.56 -1.87
N ILE A 612 3.88 5.30 -2.30
CA ILE A 612 3.33 4.81 -3.56
C ILE A 612 1.89 4.38 -3.33
N LYS A 613 0.99 4.73 -4.25
CA LYS A 613 -0.37 4.20 -4.26
C LYS A 613 -0.43 2.96 -5.16
N ASP A 614 -0.79 1.81 -4.59
CA ASP A 614 -0.99 0.58 -5.37
C ASP A 614 -2.32 0.62 -6.17
N ALA A 615 -2.51 -0.33 -7.09
CA ALA A 615 -3.73 -0.44 -7.92
C ALA A 615 -5.01 -0.68 -7.10
N ILE A 616 -4.90 -1.07 -5.83
CA ILE A 616 -6.01 -1.24 -4.90
C ILE A 616 -6.05 -0.12 -3.85
N GLY A 617 -5.47 1.04 -4.18
CA GLY A 617 -5.62 2.29 -3.46
C GLY A 617 -4.89 2.39 -2.12
N ARG A 618 -4.06 1.41 -1.74
CA ARG A 618 -3.28 1.46 -0.50
C ARG A 618 -1.98 2.20 -0.71
N TYR A 619 -1.57 2.95 0.32
CA TYR A 619 -0.29 3.64 0.32
C TYR A 619 0.80 2.79 0.97
N HIS A 620 1.88 2.55 0.25
CA HIS A 620 3.08 1.87 0.74
C HIS A 620 4.24 2.84 0.78
N GLN A 621 4.92 2.94 1.91
CA GLN A 621 6.20 3.63 1.98
C GLN A 621 7.30 2.70 1.48
N CYS A 622 7.93 3.09 0.38
CA CYS A 622 8.92 2.27 -0.33
C CYS A 622 10.27 3.00 -0.40
N ALA A 623 10.27 4.20 -0.95
CA ALA A 623 11.45 5.03 -1.01
C ALA A 623 11.53 6.02 0.14
N THR A 624 12.77 6.40 0.44
CA THR A 624 13.10 7.39 1.45
C THR A 624 14.39 8.09 1.05
N ILE A 625 14.48 9.38 1.36
CA ILE A 625 15.71 10.17 1.25
C ILE A 625 15.88 10.82 2.62
N GLN A 626 16.93 10.47 3.35
CA GLN A 626 17.14 10.89 4.73
C GLN A 626 18.49 11.56 4.88
N LEU A 627 18.52 12.71 5.54
CA LEU A 627 19.77 13.38 5.90
C LEU A 627 20.27 12.85 7.24
N ASP A 628 21.58 12.63 7.34
CA ASP A 628 22.24 12.20 8.57
C ASP A 628 23.52 13.01 8.81
N PHE A 629 23.50 13.74 9.91
CA PHE A 629 24.62 14.53 10.42
C PHE A 629 25.31 13.86 11.62
N GLN A 630 24.69 12.83 12.21
CA GLN A 630 25.13 12.16 13.43
C GLN A 630 26.18 11.07 13.15
N LEU A 631 25.96 10.22 12.15
CA LEU A 631 26.92 9.17 11.81
C LEU A 631 28.31 9.74 11.46
N PRO A 632 28.45 10.83 10.69
CA PRO A 632 29.73 11.49 10.48
C PRO A 632 30.44 11.92 11.77
N ILE A 633 29.70 12.37 12.79
CA ILE A 633 30.25 12.78 14.08
C ILE A 633 30.69 11.54 14.87
N ARG A 634 29.81 10.54 14.99
CA ARG A 634 30.05 9.30 15.77
C ARG A 634 31.22 8.48 15.25
N PHE A 635 31.39 8.41 13.93
CA PHE A 635 32.51 7.72 13.28
C PHE A 635 33.72 8.63 13.04
N ASN A 636 33.66 9.90 13.45
CA ASN A 636 34.68 10.91 13.21
C ASN A 636 35.12 10.98 11.73
N LEU A 637 34.16 10.94 10.82
CA LEU A 637 34.41 11.01 9.38
C LEU A 637 34.88 12.40 9.00
N THR A 638 35.98 12.49 8.26
CA THR A 638 36.55 13.78 7.82
C THR A 638 37.04 13.72 6.38
N TYR A 639 37.04 14.87 5.71
CA TYR A 639 37.69 15.10 4.43
C TYR A 639 38.51 16.39 4.48
N VAL A 640 39.55 16.47 3.65
CA VAL A 640 40.41 17.66 3.51
C VAL A 640 39.68 18.69 2.65
N SER A 641 39.49 19.88 3.20
CA SER A 641 38.80 20.99 2.53
C SER A 641 39.62 21.60 1.37
N LYS A 642 39.01 22.52 0.63
CA LYS A 642 39.64 23.21 -0.50
C LYS A 642 40.88 24.02 -0.11
N ASP A 643 40.90 24.48 1.15
CA ASP A 643 41.93 25.35 1.70
C ASP A 643 43.15 24.59 2.25
N GLY A 644 43.14 23.25 2.18
CA GLY A 644 44.30 22.39 2.42
C GLY A 644 44.61 22.05 3.89
N ASP A 645 44.30 22.94 4.83
CA ASP A 645 44.64 22.76 6.25
C ASP A 645 43.45 22.33 7.15
N ASP A 646 42.20 22.61 6.74
CA ASP A 646 41.02 22.28 7.56
C ASP A 646 40.40 20.93 7.20
N LYS A 647 40.21 20.08 8.21
CA LYS A 647 39.40 18.86 8.14
C LYS A 647 37.93 19.19 8.39
N LYS A 648 37.08 18.98 7.38
CA LYS A 648 35.63 19.16 7.48
C LYS A 648 34.93 17.80 7.56
N ARG A 649 33.70 17.79 8.09
CA ARG A 649 32.86 16.58 8.17
C ARG A 649 31.92 16.50 6.98
N PRO A 650 31.75 15.32 6.35
CA PRO A 650 30.75 15.14 5.31
C PRO A 650 29.34 15.06 5.93
N VAL A 651 28.33 15.23 5.08
CA VAL A 651 26.93 14.89 5.38
C VAL A 651 26.58 13.62 4.62
N ILE A 652 25.79 12.74 5.25
CA ILE A 652 25.36 11.49 4.62
C ILE A 652 23.90 11.64 4.18
N ILE A 653 23.62 11.28 2.93
CA ILE A 653 22.26 11.11 2.43
C ILE A 653 22.01 9.61 2.28
N HIS A 654 21.11 9.08 3.11
CA HIS A 654 20.61 7.71 3.00
C HIS A 654 19.48 7.68 2.01
N ARG A 655 19.53 6.76 1.05
CA ARG A 655 18.44 6.63 0.10
C ARG A 655 18.17 5.19 -0.31
N ALA A 656 16.91 4.95 -0.61
CA ALA A 656 16.40 3.76 -1.29
C ALA A 656 15.30 4.20 -2.26
N VAL A 657 15.25 3.63 -3.46
CA VAL A 657 14.26 3.94 -4.49
C VAL A 657 13.21 2.83 -4.59
N LEU A 658 13.64 1.57 -4.66
CA LEU A 658 12.72 0.44 -4.55
C LEU A 658 12.30 0.21 -3.10
N GLY A 659 13.20 0.43 -2.15
CA GLY A 659 13.12 -0.16 -0.83
C GLY A 659 13.63 -1.60 -0.88
N SER A 660 13.04 -2.52 -0.12
CA SER A 660 13.43 -3.93 -0.28
C SER A 660 12.91 -4.50 -1.60
N VAL A 661 13.75 -5.29 -2.27
CA VAL A 661 13.39 -5.97 -3.52
C VAL A 661 12.19 -6.89 -3.28
N GLU A 662 12.16 -7.58 -2.14
CA GLU A 662 11.02 -8.41 -1.71
C GLU A 662 9.71 -7.60 -1.68
N ARG A 663 9.70 -6.47 -0.96
CA ARG A 663 8.49 -5.64 -0.85
C ARG A 663 8.08 -5.09 -2.21
N MET A 664 9.04 -4.69 -3.04
CA MET A 664 8.76 -4.20 -4.38
C MET A 664 8.11 -5.28 -5.26
N ILE A 665 8.59 -6.54 -5.20
CA ILE A 665 7.95 -7.66 -5.92
C ILE A 665 6.51 -7.85 -5.46
N ALA A 666 6.21 -7.76 -4.16
CA ALA A 666 4.83 -7.82 -3.68
C ALA A 666 3.96 -6.71 -4.28
N ILE A 667 4.44 -5.47 -4.23
CA ILE A 667 3.70 -4.30 -4.70
C ILE A 667 3.47 -4.39 -6.21
N LEU A 668 4.48 -4.78 -7.00
CA LEU A 668 4.35 -4.95 -8.44
C LEU A 668 3.41 -6.11 -8.79
N SER A 669 3.49 -7.24 -8.06
CA SER A 669 2.57 -8.36 -8.24
C SER A 669 1.11 -7.91 -8.06
N GLU A 670 0.84 -7.15 -7.00
CA GLU A 670 -0.50 -6.63 -6.67
C GLU A 670 -0.97 -5.55 -7.65
N ASN A 671 -0.06 -4.65 -8.06
CA ASN A 671 -0.34 -3.58 -8.99
C ASN A 671 -0.76 -4.11 -10.36
N TYR A 672 0.01 -5.05 -10.90
CA TYR A 672 -0.24 -5.65 -12.20
C TYR A 672 -1.22 -6.83 -12.16
N GLY A 673 -1.64 -7.27 -10.96
CA GLY A 673 -2.48 -8.47 -10.80
C GLY A 673 -1.84 -9.72 -11.39
N GLY A 674 -0.51 -9.84 -11.28
CA GLY A 674 0.27 -10.94 -11.83
C GLY A 674 0.54 -10.85 -13.35
N LYS A 675 0.14 -9.76 -14.02
CA LYS A 675 0.40 -9.56 -15.45
C LYS A 675 1.62 -8.67 -15.67
N TRP A 676 2.79 -9.29 -15.57
CA TRP A 676 4.05 -8.58 -15.62
C TRP A 676 4.30 -7.88 -16.97
N PRO A 677 4.89 -6.66 -16.96
CA PRO A 677 5.37 -6.04 -18.20
C PRO A 677 6.45 -6.94 -18.82
N PHE A 678 6.56 -6.91 -20.15
CA PHE A 678 7.36 -7.88 -20.91
C PHE A 678 8.81 -8.01 -20.42
N TRP A 679 9.47 -6.89 -20.09
CA TRP A 679 10.86 -6.89 -19.62
C TRP A 679 11.05 -7.53 -18.25
N LEU A 680 10.01 -7.54 -17.40
CA LEU A 680 10.04 -8.08 -16.04
C LEU A 680 9.43 -9.48 -15.94
N SER A 681 8.64 -9.88 -16.93
CA SER A 681 7.89 -11.13 -16.90
C SER A 681 8.82 -12.35 -16.95
N PRO A 682 8.66 -13.33 -16.04
CA PRO A 682 9.41 -14.58 -16.11
C PRO A 682 8.81 -15.58 -17.12
N ARG A 683 7.74 -15.21 -17.83
CA ARG A 683 7.04 -16.01 -18.85
C ARG A 683 6.85 -15.16 -20.10
N GLN A 684 7.96 -14.85 -20.77
CA GLN A 684 7.94 -13.92 -21.90
C GLN A 684 7.32 -14.57 -23.14
N VAL A 685 7.81 -15.76 -23.52
CA VAL A 685 7.39 -16.44 -24.75
C VAL A 685 7.01 -17.90 -24.47
N MET A 686 5.90 -18.34 -25.02
CA MET A 686 5.51 -19.75 -25.09
C MET A 686 5.43 -20.19 -26.55
N VAL A 687 6.18 -21.20 -26.93
CA VAL A 687 6.18 -21.80 -28.27
C VAL A 687 5.35 -23.08 -28.24
N ILE A 688 4.34 -23.16 -29.11
CA ILE A 688 3.43 -24.31 -29.19
C ILE A 688 3.46 -24.87 -30.62
N PRO A 689 4.06 -26.05 -30.86
CA PRO A 689 4.03 -26.67 -32.17
C PRO A 689 2.61 -27.13 -32.54
N VAL A 690 2.22 -26.94 -33.80
CA VAL A 690 0.91 -27.38 -34.34
C VAL A 690 0.78 -28.91 -34.34
N GLY A 691 1.92 -29.60 -34.46
CA GLY A 691 1.99 -31.05 -34.40
C GLY A 691 3.44 -31.55 -34.28
N PRO A 692 3.64 -32.87 -34.15
CA PRO A 692 4.93 -33.48 -33.82
C PRO A 692 6.05 -33.17 -34.82
N THR A 693 5.69 -32.92 -36.08
CA THR A 693 6.66 -32.58 -37.14
C THR A 693 7.37 -31.25 -36.91
N CYS A 694 6.78 -30.35 -36.11
CA CYS A 694 7.29 -29.00 -35.86
C CYS A 694 8.06 -28.89 -34.53
N GLU A 695 8.20 -29.96 -33.74
CA GLU A 695 8.80 -29.89 -32.40
C GLU A 695 10.27 -29.48 -32.41
N LYS A 696 11.05 -30.03 -33.34
CA LYS A 696 12.46 -29.65 -33.51
C LYS A 696 12.60 -28.16 -33.83
N TYR A 697 11.72 -27.64 -34.67
CA TYR A 697 11.70 -26.22 -35.01
C TYR A 697 11.26 -25.36 -33.81
N ALA A 698 10.26 -25.80 -33.04
CA ALA A 698 9.83 -25.10 -31.83
C ALA A 698 10.95 -25.00 -30.77
N LEU A 699 11.70 -26.08 -30.57
CA LEU A 699 12.89 -26.08 -29.70
C LEU A 699 13.98 -25.14 -30.23
N GLN A 700 14.23 -25.14 -31.54
CA GLN A 700 15.17 -24.20 -32.15
C GLN A 700 14.76 -22.73 -31.90
N VAL A 701 13.50 -22.38 -32.14
CA VAL A 701 12.97 -21.02 -31.90
C VAL A 701 13.11 -20.63 -30.44
N SER A 702 12.81 -21.54 -29.51
CA SER A 702 12.99 -21.30 -28.07
C SER A 702 14.45 -21.05 -27.69
N ASN A 703 15.37 -21.81 -28.28
CA ASN A 703 16.81 -21.61 -28.06
C ASN A 703 17.29 -20.27 -28.61
N GLU A 704 16.82 -19.86 -29.80
CA GLU A 704 17.14 -18.54 -30.37
C GLU A 704 16.67 -17.40 -29.44
N PHE A 705 15.48 -17.51 -28.83
CA PHE A 705 15.04 -16.55 -27.81
C PHE A 705 15.93 -16.56 -26.57
N PHE A 706 16.30 -17.74 -26.09
CA PHE A 706 17.14 -17.88 -24.90
C PHE A 706 18.55 -17.31 -25.12
N GLU A 707 19.16 -17.52 -26.30
CA GLU A 707 20.45 -16.96 -26.67
C GLU A 707 20.45 -15.42 -26.71
N GLU A 708 19.31 -14.82 -27.07
CA GLU A 708 19.11 -13.36 -27.03
C GLU A 708 18.73 -12.84 -25.63
N GLY A 709 18.67 -13.71 -24.61
CA GLY A 709 18.40 -13.36 -23.22
C GLY A 709 16.93 -13.34 -22.81
N PHE A 710 16.03 -13.89 -23.63
CA PHE A 710 14.60 -14.00 -23.31
C PHE A 710 14.22 -15.35 -22.70
N MET A 711 13.21 -15.34 -21.84
CA MET A 711 12.59 -16.54 -21.28
C MET A 711 11.57 -17.12 -22.26
N ALA A 712 11.93 -18.21 -22.93
CA ALA A 712 11.07 -18.96 -23.82
C ALA A 712 10.87 -20.40 -23.33
N ASP A 713 9.61 -20.82 -23.25
CA ASP A 713 9.21 -22.19 -22.95
C ASP A 713 8.57 -22.85 -24.17
N VAL A 714 8.62 -24.19 -24.26
CA VAL A 714 7.98 -24.97 -25.33
C VAL A 714 6.99 -25.98 -24.75
N ASP A 715 5.76 -26.01 -25.26
CA ASP A 715 4.73 -26.98 -24.86
C ASP A 715 4.66 -28.16 -25.85
N LEU A 716 5.40 -29.23 -25.54
CA LEU A 716 5.44 -30.48 -26.30
C LEU A 716 4.42 -31.53 -25.82
N ASP A 717 3.44 -31.19 -24.97
CA ASP A 717 2.52 -32.20 -24.41
C ASP A 717 1.56 -32.74 -25.48
N GLU A 718 1.82 -33.95 -25.98
CA GLU A 718 0.99 -34.61 -27.00
C GLU A 718 -0.44 -34.94 -26.50
N SER A 719 -0.66 -34.98 -25.19
CA SER A 719 -1.97 -35.31 -24.60
C SER A 719 -2.96 -34.14 -24.64
N CYS A 720 -2.49 -32.93 -24.97
CA CYS A 720 -3.29 -31.71 -24.99
C CYS A 720 -3.54 -31.20 -26.41
N THR A 721 -4.80 -30.85 -26.71
CA THR A 721 -5.14 -30.19 -27.97
C THR A 721 -4.48 -28.80 -28.06
N LEU A 722 -4.20 -28.31 -29.27
CA LEU A 722 -3.59 -26.99 -29.50
C LEU A 722 -4.33 -25.86 -28.75
N ASN A 723 -5.67 -25.86 -28.81
CA ASN A 723 -6.49 -24.88 -28.08
C ASN A 723 -6.34 -24.96 -26.56
N LYS A 724 -6.17 -26.18 -26.01
CA LYS A 724 -5.93 -26.38 -24.59
C LYS A 724 -4.54 -25.85 -24.19
N LYS A 725 -3.52 -26.09 -25.00
CA LYS A 725 -2.16 -25.54 -24.79
C LYS A 725 -2.16 -24.00 -24.80
N ILE A 726 -2.82 -23.39 -25.80
CA ILE A 726 -2.98 -21.93 -25.88
C ILE A 726 -3.70 -21.40 -24.63
N ARG A 727 -4.80 -22.04 -24.21
CA ARG A 727 -5.53 -21.65 -22.99
C ARG A 727 -4.65 -21.78 -21.73
N ASN A 728 -3.87 -22.84 -21.60
CA ASN A 728 -2.98 -23.04 -20.46
C ASN A 728 -1.92 -21.93 -20.40
N ALA A 729 -1.32 -21.60 -21.55
CA ALA A 729 -0.35 -20.51 -21.65
C ALA A 729 -0.99 -19.13 -21.32
N GLN A 730 -2.23 -18.89 -21.77
CA GLN A 730 -2.98 -17.68 -21.40
C GLN A 730 -3.27 -17.61 -19.90
N LEU A 731 -3.67 -18.72 -19.28
CA LEU A 731 -3.93 -18.78 -17.84
C LEU A 731 -2.64 -18.57 -17.04
N ALA A 732 -1.53 -19.13 -17.51
CA ALA A 732 -0.20 -18.93 -16.96
C ALA A 732 0.37 -17.51 -17.18
N GLN A 733 -0.35 -16.64 -17.90
CA GLN A 733 0.02 -15.26 -18.18
C GLN A 733 1.33 -15.09 -18.98
N TYR A 734 1.56 -15.92 -20.01
CA TYR A 734 2.64 -15.62 -20.98
C TYR A 734 2.35 -14.32 -21.74
N ASN A 735 3.38 -13.50 -21.97
CA ASN A 735 3.21 -12.28 -22.76
C ASN A 735 2.95 -12.59 -24.25
N PHE A 736 3.69 -13.56 -24.80
CA PHE A 736 3.54 -14.00 -26.19
C PHE A 736 3.36 -15.51 -26.29
N ILE A 737 2.45 -15.93 -27.16
CA ILE A 737 2.19 -17.35 -27.47
C ILE A 737 2.32 -17.54 -28.98
N LEU A 738 3.25 -18.38 -29.41
CA LEU A 738 3.55 -18.65 -30.81
C LEU A 738 3.00 -20.04 -31.18
N GLY A 739 1.86 -20.09 -31.88
CA GLY A 739 1.15 -21.34 -32.19
C GLY A 739 0.78 -21.60 -33.66
N THR A 740 0.56 -20.56 -34.48
CA THR A 740 0.42 -20.56 -35.96
C THR A 740 -0.10 -19.18 -36.38
N LEU A 741 0.59 -18.47 -37.29
CA LEU A 741 0.22 -17.28 -38.10
C LEU A 741 -0.75 -16.21 -37.55
N SER A 742 -1.04 -16.21 -36.25
CA SER A 742 -1.94 -15.30 -35.57
C SER A 742 -1.22 -14.84 -34.30
N PHE A 743 -0.58 -13.68 -34.42
CA PHE A 743 -0.12 -12.92 -33.27
C PHE A 743 -1.37 -12.47 -32.49
N LEU A 744 -1.75 -13.22 -31.46
CA LEU A 744 -2.74 -12.75 -30.49
C LEU A 744 -2.08 -11.72 -29.58
N TRP A 745 -1.91 -10.51 -30.12
CA TRP A 745 -1.45 -9.35 -29.37
C TRP A 745 -2.59 -8.90 -28.43
N ARG A 746 -2.36 -8.94 -27.12
CA ARG A 746 -3.13 -8.11 -26.18
C ARG A 746 -2.20 -7.02 -25.69
N PRO A 747 -2.44 -5.74 -26.04
CA PRO A 747 -1.78 -4.65 -25.35
C PRO A 747 -2.19 -4.73 -23.88
N VAL A 748 -1.21 -4.83 -23.00
CA VAL A 748 -1.39 -4.43 -21.60
C VAL A 748 -1.27 -2.91 -21.61
N LEU A 749 -2.41 -2.22 -21.64
CA LEU A 749 -2.52 -0.82 -21.22
C LEU A 749 -2.92 -0.80 -19.74
#